data_AF-A0A928U004-F1
#
_entry.id   AF-A0A928U004-F1
#
_cell.length_a   1.000
_cell.length_b   1.000
_cell.length_c   1.000
_cell.angle_alpha   90.00
_cell.angle_beta   90.00
_cell.angle_gamma   90.00
#
_symmetry.space_group_name_H-M   'P 1'
#
loop_
_entity.id
_entity.type
_entity.pdbx_description
1 polymer ?
#
loop_
_entity_poly.entity_id
_entity_poly.type
_entity_poly.pdbx_seq_one_letter_code
_entity_poly.pdbx_strand_id
1 'polypeptide(L)'
;MATTPLSPPEPTTIEKMRGLRWSIAGDSANTVFVEFTFFGSVFILFLDALALSKGQIGIVLSLFPFAGLIAPFIAPRVARFGYKRTFITFWGIRKFFAAQLLLTPWVYGRFGENAAILFVAANTALFALCRATAETGKYPWTQEYVPNHVRGKYSALDNVFTTTVGFVAVATAGYVIAHNSGLTGFMLLIGLGVAFGLVGVWAYTHIPGGAAVAVPKQKNQRALWTAVHDQNFRYYLLGIALMTLATAPMISFLPLFMVEEVRLPQSQVVLLQNGVLIGSLLSVFAWGWAADRYGSAPIMLSGVLLRILLPICWLFIPKGSPYSLYAALSIALLQGVANMGWAIGSARLLFVSVVPPEKKSDYMALYYAWIGVIGGLSQLFGGWILDLSSELAVDLGIVKLNPYTPLFLLGITLPLGSLYFLRRVQTDSNVGIGRFAGLLFRGNPFLAVESMIRYHMAKDEQTAVRLTERLGQARSLLTIEELLESLADPRFNVRFEAIVAIGRTRPDAQLLHALSQVLHGNDPALGVMAAWALGRSHDERAREPLHAALDSSYRSIRAHSARSLGTLGDQSVIPLLQNRLAAESDHGLRIAYASALGQLQAIAATEAILALLADEPEEPARLELALAVARLTGEEYTFIQLLRQSRHDRGTALAQAITGLEKKWRKGRDTAVTPTDAPPALTLLTQSAAAFSIGDLDDGLTILCRFLQTGLPNGLPPFQQMILQECAHHLETTGAARLEYALLALHLLTVNS
;
A
#
# COMPACT_ATOMS: atom_id res chain seq x y z
N MET A 1 -58.61 2.73 -24.23
CA MET A 1 -57.50 1.96 -23.65
C MET A 1 -56.50 1.65 -24.75
N ALA A 2 -55.49 2.50 -24.93
CA ALA A 2 -54.38 2.21 -25.84
C ALA A 2 -53.36 1.38 -25.07
N THR A 3 -53.18 0.12 -25.47
CA THR A 3 -52.14 -0.78 -24.97
C THR A 3 -50.79 -0.14 -25.25
N THR A 4 -50.14 0.39 -24.22
CA THR A 4 -48.71 0.70 -24.23
C THR A 4 -47.96 -0.55 -24.70
N PRO A 5 -47.09 -0.48 -25.72
CA PRO A 5 -46.31 -1.64 -26.13
C PRO A 5 -45.43 -2.03 -24.94
N LEU A 6 -45.66 -3.25 -24.43
CA LEU A 6 -44.86 -3.86 -23.37
C LEU A 6 -43.39 -3.72 -23.74
N SER A 7 -42.64 -3.00 -22.91
CA SER A 7 -41.18 -3.05 -22.93
C SER A 7 -40.77 -4.53 -22.96
N PRO A 8 -39.82 -4.93 -23.81
CA PRO A 8 -39.34 -6.31 -23.81
C PRO A 8 -38.94 -6.68 -22.37
N PRO A 9 -39.32 -7.88 -21.89
CA PRO A 9 -39.09 -8.26 -20.51
C PRO A 9 -37.59 -8.18 -20.21
N GLU A 10 -37.21 -7.39 -19.20
CA GLU A 10 -35.83 -7.38 -18.74
C GLU A 10 -35.44 -8.81 -18.29
N PRO A 11 -34.23 -9.28 -18.65
CA PRO A 11 -33.82 -10.63 -18.28
C PRO A 11 -33.77 -10.78 -16.76
N THR A 12 -34.21 -11.93 -16.27
CA THR A 12 -34.24 -12.22 -14.83
C THR A 12 -32.82 -12.27 -14.25
N THR A 13 -32.67 -12.04 -12.94
CA THR A 13 -31.36 -12.11 -12.26
C THR A 13 -30.67 -13.47 -12.47
N ILE A 14 -31.43 -14.56 -12.54
CA ILE A 14 -30.89 -15.91 -12.80
C ILE A 14 -30.34 -16.03 -14.23
N GLU A 15 -31.06 -15.50 -15.22
CA GLU A 15 -30.59 -15.47 -16.61
C GLU A 15 -29.35 -14.59 -16.77
N LYS A 16 -29.33 -13.41 -16.13
CA LYS A 16 -28.16 -12.53 -16.05
C LYS A 16 -26.94 -13.29 -15.50
N MET A 17 -27.10 -13.97 -14.36
CA MET A 17 -26.04 -14.76 -13.73
C MET A 17 -25.53 -15.90 -14.61
N ARG A 18 -26.42 -16.62 -15.31
CA ARG A 18 -26.04 -17.68 -16.27
C ARG A 18 -25.35 -17.11 -17.53
N GLY A 19 -25.63 -15.87 -17.90
CA GLY A 19 -24.99 -15.17 -19.01
C GLY A 19 -23.55 -14.76 -18.71
N LEU A 20 -23.19 -14.49 -17.45
CA LEU A 20 -21.86 -13.99 -17.08
C LEU A 20 -20.73 -14.94 -17.50
N ARG A 21 -20.89 -16.26 -17.33
CA ARG A 21 -19.88 -17.25 -17.76
C ARG A 21 -19.65 -17.23 -19.27
N TRP A 22 -20.71 -16.98 -20.05
CA TRP A 22 -20.62 -16.88 -21.51
C TRP A 22 -19.94 -15.57 -21.92
N SER A 23 -20.17 -14.50 -21.16
CA SER A 23 -19.43 -13.25 -21.36
C SER A 23 -17.94 -13.46 -21.13
N ILE A 24 -17.55 -14.05 -19.99
CA ILE A 24 -16.12 -14.31 -19.68
C ILE A 24 -15.49 -15.22 -20.74
N ALA A 25 -16.19 -16.27 -21.19
CA ALA A 25 -15.71 -17.14 -22.26
C ALA A 25 -15.56 -16.37 -23.60
N GLY A 26 -16.52 -15.51 -23.93
CA GLY A 26 -16.50 -14.69 -25.13
C GLY A 26 -15.42 -13.61 -25.12
N ASP A 27 -15.20 -12.96 -23.97
CA ASP A 27 -14.15 -11.97 -23.77
C ASP A 27 -12.77 -12.65 -23.80
N SER A 28 -12.61 -13.80 -23.15
CA SER A 28 -11.37 -14.61 -23.19
C SER A 28 -11.01 -15.08 -24.59
N ALA A 29 -11.96 -15.62 -25.35
CA ALA A 29 -11.74 -16.04 -26.73
C ALA A 29 -11.43 -14.83 -27.64
N ASN A 30 -12.06 -13.67 -27.36
CA ASN A 30 -11.72 -12.44 -28.07
C ASN A 30 -10.32 -11.92 -27.71
N THR A 31 -9.81 -12.14 -26.50
CA THR A 31 -8.42 -11.83 -26.16
C THR A 31 -7.45 -12.59 -27.05
N VAL A 32 -7.62 -13.91 -27.19
CA VAL A 32 -6.78 -14.72 -28.11
C VAL A 32 -6.86 -14.19 -29.55
N PHE A 33 -8.08 -13.88 -30.01
CA PHE A 33 -8.28 -13.28 -31.33
C PHE A 33 -7.46 -11.99 -31.49
N VAL A 34 -7.54 -11.08 -30.51
CA VAL A 34 -6.86 -9.78 -30.55
C VAL A 34 -5.35 -9.97 -30.57
N GLU A 35 -4.80 -10.75 -29.64
CA GLU A 35 -3.35 -10.95 -29.55
C GLU A 35 -2.72 -11.56 -30.81
N PHE A 36 -3.51 -12.29 -31.62
CA PHE A 36 -3.03 -12.96 -32.82
C PHE A 36 -3.32 -12.26 -34.14
N THR A 37 -4.23 -11.27 -34.17
CA THR A 37 -4.70 -10.68 -35.44
C THR A 37 -4.39 -9.20 -35.54
N PHE A 38 -5.14 -8.39 -34.81
CA PHE A 38 -5.06 -6.94 -34.81
C PHE A 38 -4.78 -6.49 -33.39
N PHE A 39 -3.93 -5.48 -33.23
CA PHE A 39 -3.34 -5.04 -31.95
C PHE A 39 -2.19 -5.94 -31.47
N GLY A 40 -1.46 -5.45 -30.46
CA GLY A 40 -0.28 -6.13 -29.95
C GLY A 40 0.91 -6.10 -30.91
N SER A 41 2.03 -6.67 -30.46
CA SER A 41 3.28 -6.69 -31.23
C SER A 41 3.19 -7.54 -32.49
N VAL A 42 2.34 -8.57 -32.51
CA VAL A 42 2.19 -9.50 -33.65
C VAL A 42 1.74 -8.76 -34.92
N PHE A 43 0.72 -7.91 -34.82
CA PHE A 43 0.21 -7.18 -35.97
C PHE A 43 1.23 -6.16 -36.51
N ILE A 44 1.94 -5.46 -35.62
CA ILE A 44 2.97 -4.48 -36.01
C ILE A 44 4.11 -5.18 -36.75
N LEU A 45 4.60 -6.31 -36.20
CA LEU A 45 5.66 -7.12 -36.83
C LEU A 45 5.19 -7.76 -38.14
N PHE A 46 3.90 -8.08 -38.27
CA PHE A 46 3.31 -8.54 -39.53
C PHE A 46 3.32 -7.45 -40.60
N LEU A 47 2.97 -6.20 -40.25
CA LEU A 47 3.02 -5.07 -41.18
C LEU A 47 4.47 -4.76 -41.61
N ASP A 48 5.41 -4.83 -40.68
CA ASP A 48 6.84 -4.70 -40.96
C ASP A 48 7.36 -5.83 -41.87
N ALA A 49 6.93 -7.08 -41.64
CA ALA A 49 7.26 -8.22 -42.50
C ALA A 49 6.67 -8.12 -43.93
N LEU A 50 5.67 -7.26 -44.14
CA LEU A 50 5.15 -6.90 -45.46
C LEU A 50 5.90 -5.71 -46.11
N ALA A 51 6.98 -5.24 -45.47
CA ALA A 51 7.81 -4.12 -45.89
C ALA A 51 7.09 -2.74 -45.90
N LEU A 52 6.05 -2.56 -45.07
CA LEU A 52 5.43 -1.24 -44.93
C LEU A 52 6.40 -0.24 -44.29
N SER A 53 6.42 0.99 -44.81
CA SER A 53 7.13 2.10 -44.14
C SER A 53 6.50 2.43 -42.79
N LYS A 54 7.25 3.09 -41.90
CA LYS A 54 6.75 3.44 -40.56
C LYS A 54 5.57 4.42 -40.65
N GLY A 55 5.59 5.32 -41.62
CA GLY A 55 4.45 6.16 -41.99
C GLY A 55 3.24 5.37 -42.46
N GLN A 56 3.41 4.35 -43.32
CA GLN A 56 2.30 3.48 -43.76
C GLN A 56 1.71 2.67 -42.61
N ILE A 57 2.54 2.13 -41.71
CA ILE A 57 2.10 1.47 -40.47
C ILE A 57 1.28 2.45 -39.63
N GLY A 58 1.77 3.68 -39.45
CA GLY A 58 1.05 4.75 -38.74
C GLY A 58 -0.33 5.05 -39.34
N ILE A 59 -0.44 5.10 -40.67
CA ILE A 59 -1.71 5.26 -41.39
C ILE A 59 -2.66 4.10 -41.09
N VAL A 60 -2.22 2.86 -41.25
CA VAL A 60 -3.04 1.67 -40.99
C VAL A 60 -3.54 1.65 -39.54
N LEU A 61 -2.68 1.96 -38.57
CA LEU A 61 -3.04 2.00 -37.14
C LEU A 61 -3.97 3.17 -36.80
N SER A 62 -3.90 4.30 -37.51
CA SER A 62 -4.79 5.44 -37.30
C SER A 62 -6.25 5.15 -37.65
N LEU A 63 -6.51 4.15 -38.51
CA LEU A 63 -7.87 3.77 -38.92
C LEU A 63 -8.72 3.29 -37.74
N PHE A 64 -8.12 2.65 -36.73
CA PHE A 64 -8.85 2.18 -35.55
C PHE A 64 -9.50 3.31 -34.74
N PRO A 65 -8.74 4.31 -34.24
CA PRO A 65 -9.33 5.43 -33.51
C PRO A 65 -10.21 6.33 -34.40
N PHE A 66 -9.86 6.56 -35.67
CA PHE A 66 -10.72 7.34 -36.57
C PHE A 66 -12.08 6.68 -36.83
N ALA A 67 -12.12 5.36 -36.95
CA ALA A 67 -13.40 4.64 -37.06
C ALA A 67 -14.31 4.89 -35.85
N GLY A 68 -13.75 5.16 -34.66
CA GLY A 68 -14.51 5.52 -33.47
C GLY A 68 -15.35 6.79 -33.61
N LEU A 69 -15.00 7.71 -34.52
CA LEU A 69 -15.73 8.96 -34.75
C LEU A 69 -17.15 8.74 -35.28
N ILE A 70 -17.44 7.57 -35.85
CA ILE A 70 -18.78 7.25 -36.35
C ILE A 70 -19.76 6.97 -35.19
N ALA A 71 -19.26 6.55 -34.03
CA ALA A 71 -20.06 6.00 -32.92
C ALA A 71 -21.22 6.92 -32.48
N PRO A 72 -21.02 8.24 -32.27
CA PRO A 72 -22.12 9.14 -31.88
C PRO A 72 -23.24 9.23 -32.94
N PHE A 73 -22.90 9.11 -34.22
CA PHE A 73 -23.87 9.22 -35.32
C PHE A 73 -24.70 7.94 -35.52
N ILE A 74 -24.15 6.79 -35.14
CA ILE A 74 -24.82 5.49 -35.27
C ILE A 74 -25.56 5.07 -34.00
N ALA A 75 -25.18 5.58 -32.82
CA ALA A 75 -25.75 5.19 -31.53
C ALA A 75 -27.30 5.19 -31.48
N PRO A 76 -28.02 6.19 -32.04
CA PRO A 76 -29.48 6.17 -32.06
C PRO A 76 -30.05 5.03 -32.93
N ARG A 77 -29.37 4.68 -34.02
CA ARG A 77 -29.76 3.57 -34.90
C ARG A 77 -29.47 2.22 -34.25
N VAL A 78 -28.34 2.10 -33.56
CA VAL A 78 -27.95 0.92 -32.79
C VAL A 78 -28.98 0.60 -31.70
N ALA A 79 -29.42 1.60 -30.95
CA ALA A 79 -30.46 1.43 -29.92
C ALA A 79 -31.82 1.00 -30.50
N ARG A 80 -32.19 1.51 -31.68
CA ARG A 80 -33.42 1.09 -32.40
C ARG A 80 -33.33 -0.32 -32.99
N PHE A 81 -32.16 -0.73 -33.46
CA PHE A 81 -31.95 -2.09 -34.00
C PHE A 81 -31.82 -3.14 -32.89
N GLY A 82 -31.41 -2.71 -31.69
CA GLY A 82 -31.14 -3.56 -30.54
C GLY A 82 -29.63 -3.73 -30.32
N TYR A 83 -29.20 -3.55 -29.08
CA TYR A 83 -27.79 -3.57 -28.70
C TYR A 83 -27.13 -4.93 -28.95
N LYS A 84 -27.79 -6.03 -28.55
CA LYS A 84 -27.27 -7.40 -28.74
C LYS A 84 -27.16 -7.74 -30.23
N ARG A 85 -28.19 -7.43 -31.01
CA ARG A 85 -28.21 -7.70 -32.47
C ARG A 85 -27.12 -6.92 -33.18
N THR A 86 -26.97 -5.63 -32.88
CA THR A 86 -25.89 -4.82 -33.44
C THR A 86 -24.53 -5.41 -33.08
N PHE A 87 -24.30 -5.71 -31.81
CA PHE A 87 -23.03 -6.24 -31.35
C PHE A 87 -22.71 -7.56 -32.07
N ILE A 88 -23.57 -8.58 -31.98
CA ILE A 88 -23.28 -9.90 -32.57
C ILE A 88 -23.04 -9.81 -34.08
N THR A 89 -23.87 -9.04 -34.81
CA THR A 89 -23.74 -8.90 -36.27
C THR A 89 -22.43 -8.23 -36.65
N PHE A 90 -22.14 -7.03 -36.15
CA PHE A 90 -20.95 -6.28 -36.56
C PHE A 90 -19.67 -6.84 -35.93
N TRP A 91 -19.74 -7.41 -34.73
CA TRP A 91 -18.60 -8.10 -34.09
C TRP A 91 -18.26 -9.41 -34.81
N GLY A 92 -19.26 -10.08 -35.39
CA GLY A 92 -19.11 -11.25 -36.26
C GLY A 92 -18.56 -10.91 -37.64
N ILE A 93 -19.15 -9.93 -38.34
CA ILE A 93 -18.67 -9.47 -39.66
C ILE A 93 -17.20 -9.03 -39.60
N ARG A 94 -16.77 -8.41 -38.50
CA ARG A 94 -15.37 -8.06 -38.27
C ARG A 94 -14.42 -9.28 -38.38
N LYS A 95 -14.86 -10.49 -38.02
CA LYS A 95 -14.07 -11.72 -38.15
C LYS A 95 -13.88 -12.14 -39.61
N PHE A 96 -14.86 -11.84 -40.47
CA PHE A 96 -14.71 -12.04 -41.92
C PHE A 96 -13.60 -11.15 -42.49
N PHE A 97 -13.59 -9.86 -42.17
CA PHE A 97 -12.51 -8.95 -42.60
C PHE A 97 -11.15 -9.34 -42.00
N ALA A 98 -11.14 -9.90 -40.79
CA ALA A 98 -9.92 -10.47 -40.21
C ALA A 98 -9.42 -11.71 -40.96
N ALA A 99 -10.33 -12.61 -41.33
CA ALA A 99 -10.01 -13.81 -42.11
C ALA A 99 -9.44 -13.47 -43.49
N GLN A 100 -9.86 -12.35 -44.08
CA GLN A 100 -9.31 -11.88 -45.36
C GLN A 100 -7.81 -11.57 -45.29
N LEU A 101 -7.24 -11.27 -44.12
CA LEU A 101 -5.78 -11.11 -43.98
C LEU A 101 -5.01 -12.39 -44.31
N LEU A 102 -5.63 -13.58 -44.23
CA LEU A 102 -4.99 -14.84 -44.65
C LEU A 102 -4.71 -14.89 -46.15
N LEU A 103 -5.40 -14.07 -46.94
CA LEU A 103 -5.18 -13.95 -48.38
C LEU A 103 -4.01 -13.03 -48.73
N THR A 104 -3.40 -12.37 -47.74
CA THR A 104 -2.32 -11.39 -47.97
C THR A 104 -1.13 -11.98 -48.74
N PRO A 105 -0.60 -13.18 -48.43
CA PRO A 105 0.51 -13.76 -49.19
C PRO A 105 0.14 -14.03 -50.66
N TRP A 106 -1.12 -14.40 -50.93
CA TRP A 106 -1.61 -14.61 -52.28
C TRP A 106 -1.73 -13.29 -53.06
N VAL A 107 -2.25 -12.24 -52.42
CA VAL A 107 -2.33 -10.89 -53.02
C VAL A 107 -0.92 -10.36 -53.31
N TYR A 108 -0.01 -10.50 -52.34
CA TYR A 108 1.39 -10.10 -52.47
C TYR A 108 2.07 -10.80 -53.64
N GLY A 109 1.93 -12.13 -53.76
CA GLY A 109 2.53 -12.90 -54.84
C GLY A 109 1.93 -12.63 -56.22
N ARG A 110 0.63 -12.29 -56.31
CA ARG A 110 -0.06 -12.12 -57.60
C ARG A 110 -0.06 -10.67 -58.13
N PHE A 111 -0.22 -9.70 -57.24
CA PHE A 111 -0.44 -8.29 -57.57
C PHE A 111 0.66 -7.36 -57.06
N GLY A 112 1.66 -7.91 -56.35
CA GLY A 112 2.81 -7.18 -55.84
C GLY A 112 2.56 -6.47 -54.50
N GLU A 113 3.61 -5.81 -54.02
CA GLU A 113 3.69 -5.19 -52.71
C GLU A 113 2.64 -4.08 -52.50
N ASN A 114 2.55 -3.11 -53.42
CA ASN A 114 1.60 -2.00 -53.31
C ASN A 114 0.13 -2.47 -53.21
N ALA A 115 -0.22 -3.54 -53.92
CA ALA A 115 -1.56 -4.12 -53.87
C ALA A 115 -1.83 -4.81 -52.52
N ALA A 116 -0.83 -5.50 -51.95
CA ALA A 116 -0.93 -6.11 -50.63
C ALA A 116 -1.09 -5.06 -49.51
N ILE A 117 -0.33 -3.96 -49.58
CA ILE A 117 -0.44 -2.83 -48.64
C ILE A 117 -1.86 -2.25 -48.68
N LEU A 118 -2.36 -1.94 -49.88
CA LEU A 118 -3.71 -1.40 -50.06
C LEU A 118 -4.78 -2.38 -49.56
N PHE A 119 -4.61 -3.67 -49.83
CA PHE A 119 -5.52 -4.72 -49.37
C PHE A 119 -5.58 -4.81 -47.84
N VAL A 120 -4.42 -4.80 -47.16
CA VAL A 120 -4.36 -4.82 -45.70
C VAL A 120 -4.95 -3.54 -45.10
N ALA A 121 -4.66 -2.37 -45.67
CA ALA A 121 -5.23 -1.10 -45.23
C ALA A 121 -6.77 -1.07 -45.38
N ALA A 122 -7.29 -1.52 -46.52
CA ALA A 122 -8.73 -1.59 -46.77
C ALA A 122 -9.44 -2.57 -45.80
N ASN A 123 -8.87 -3.75 -45.60
CA ASN A 123 -9.41 -4.72 -44.62
C ASN A 123 -9.37 -4.17 -43.20
N THR A 124 -8.29 -3.47 -42.83
CA THR A 124 -8.16 -2.83 -41.51
C THR A 124 -9.22 -1.74 -41.32
N ALA A 125 -9.48 -0.92 -42.34
CA ALA A 125 -10.53 0.10 -42.30
C ALA A 125 -11.92 -0.51 -42.10
N LEU A 126 -12.27 -1.54 -42.88
CA LEU A 126 -13.56 -2.23 -42.78
C LEU A 126 -13.73 -2.95 -41.44
N PHE A 127 -12.66 -3.59 -40.97
CA PHE A 127 -12.59 -4.17 -39.64
C PHE A 127 -12.82 -3.12 -38.54
N ALA A 128 -12.17 -1.96 -38.63
CA ALA A 128 -12.26 -0.89 -37.65
C ALA A 128 -13.67 -0.27 -37.60
N LEU A 129 -14.31 -0.06 -38.76
CA LEU A 129 -15.69 0.43 -38.84
C LEU A 129 -16.69 -0.56 -38.22
N CYS A 130 -16.53 -1.86 -38.50
CA CYS A 130 -17.35 -2.90 -37.88
C CYS A 130 -17.14 -2.95 -36.36
N ARG A 131 -15.88 -2.83 -35.91
CA ARG A 131 -15.54 -2.77 -34.48
C ARG A 131 -16.23 -1.59 -33.80
N ALA A 132 -16.07 -0.37 -34.33
CA ALA A 132 -16.67 0.83 -33.76
C ALA A 132 -18.21 0.73 -33.67
N THR A 133 -18.83 0.14 -34.70
CA THR A 133 -20.28 -0.09 -34.73
C THR A 133 -20.75 -1.06 -33.66
N ALA A 134 -20.03 -2.16 -33.47
CA ALA A 134 -20.34 -3.13 -32.44
C ALA A 134 -20.08 -2.59 -31.02
N GLU A 135 -18.95 -1.91 -30.77
CA GLU A 135 -18.61 -1.35 -29.44
C GLU A 135 -19.64 -0.33 -28.95
N THR A 136 -20.25 0.43 -29.87
CA THR A 136 -21.35 1.35 -29.57
C THR A 136 -22.55 0.64 -28.91
N GLY A 137 -22.78 -0.64 -29.25
CA GLY A 137 -23.81 -1.47 -28.63
C GLY A 137 -23.36 -2.26 -27.40
N LYS A 138 -22.05 -2.53 -27.25
CA LYS A 138 -21.52 -3.37 -26.15
C LYS A 138 -21.80 -2.76 -24.78
N TYR A 139 -21.46 -1.48 -24.59
CA TYR A 139 -21.52 -0.85 -23.26
C TYR A 139 -22.95 -0.79 -22.69
N PRO A 140 -23.98 -0.31 -23.43
CA PRO A 140 -25.37 -0.37 -22.96
C PRO A 140 -25.84 -1.79 -22.68
N TRP A 141 -25.47 -2.76 -23.53
CA TRP A 141 -25.84 -4.16 -23.35
C TRP A 141 -25.23 -4.78 -22.09
N THR A 142 -23.96 -4.51 -21.79
CA THR A 142 -23.29 -4.97 -20.57
C THR A 142 -23.96 -4.41 -19.31
N GLN A 143 -24.45 -3.17 -19.34
CA GLN A 143 -25.19 -2.61 -18.20
C GLN A 143 -26.52 -3.34 -17.96
N GLU A 144 -27.13 -3.90 -19.00
CA GLU A 144 -28.38 -4.63 -18.94
C GLU A 144 -28.20 -6.04 -18.34
N TYR A 145 -27.21 -6.81 -18.82
CA TYR A 145 -27.03 -8.20 -18.39
C TYR A 145 -26.12 -8.38 -17.16
N VAL A 146 -25.35 -7.37 -16.74
CA VAL A 146 -24.52 -7.45 -15.52
C VAL A 146 -25.22 -6.74 -14.35
N PRO A 147 -25.69 -7.49 -13.32
CA PRO A 147 -26.38 -6.89 -12.17
C PRO A 147 -25.46 -5.95 -11.36
N ASN A 148 -26.00 -4.81 -10.93
CA ASN A 148 -25.24 -3.74 -10.25
C ASN A 148 -24.40 -4.25 -9.06
N HIS A 149 -24.95 -5.14 -8.24
CA HIS A 149 -24.29 -5.65 -7.03
C HIS A 149 -23.13 -6.62 -7.28
N VAL A 150 -23.04 -7.23 -8.48
CA VAL A 150 -21.91 -8.12 -8.85
C VAL A 150 -20.97 -7.51 -9.89
N ARG A 151 -21.19 -6.27 -10.36
CA ARG A 151 -20.38 -5.66 -11.43
C ARG A 151 -18.89 -5.65 -11.11
N GLY A 152 -18.50 -5.22 -9.91
CA GLY A 152 -17.10 -5.19 -9.50
C GLY A 152 -16.47 -6.60 -9.50
N LYS A 153 -17.17 -7.58 -8.91
CA LYS A 153 -16.72 -8.98 -8.87
C LYS A 153 -16.63 -9.61 -10.27
N TYR A 154 -17.60 -9.32 -11.13
CA TYR A 154 -17.60 -9.75 -12.53
C TYR A 154 -16.39 -9.16 -13.26
N SER A 155 -16.18 -7.83 -13.19
CA SER A 155 -15.07 -7.17 -13.87
C SER A 155 -13.71 -7.66 -13.37
N ALA A 156 -13.56 -7.93 -12.07
CA ALA A 156 -12.34 -8.52 -11.52
C ALA A 156 -12.11 -9.94 -12.03
N LEU A 157 -13.15 -10.80 -12.01
CA LEU A 157 -13.05 -12.17 -12.51
C LEU A 157 -12.74 -12.21 -14.01
N ASP A 158 -13.47 -11.43 -14.80
CA ASP A 158 -13.26 -11.27 -16.24
C ASP A 158 -11.84 -10.81 -16.55
N ASN A 159 -11.33 -9.80 -15.83
CA ASN A 159 -9.96 -9.32 -16.00
C ASN A 159 -8.91 -10.40 -15.67
N VAL A 160 -9.11 -11.18 -14.60
CA VAL A 160 -8.20 -12.28 -14.24
C VAL A 160 -8.16 -13.34 -15.34
N PHE A 161 -9.33 -13.78 -15.84
CA PHE A 161 -9.40 -14.78 -16.90
C PHE A 161 -8.82 -14.26 -18.21
N THR A 162 -9.23 -13.08 -18.67
CA THR A 162 -8.75 -12.48 -19.92
C THR A 162 -7.25 -12.19 -19.88
N THR A 163 -6.70 -11.70 -18.76
CA THR A 163 -5.25 -11.48 -18.60
C THR A 163 -4.47 -12.80 -18.61
N THR A 164 -4.99 -13.83 -17.94
CA THR A 164 -4.34 -15.16 -17.93
C THR A 164 -4.34 -15.79 -19.32
N VAL A 165 -5.47 -15.73 -20.02
CA VAL A 165 -5.59 -16.22 -21.40
C VAL A 165 -4.70 -15.40 -22.34
N GLY A 166 -4.63 -14.08 -22.16
CA GLY A 166 -3.74 -13.20 -22.91
C GLY A 166 -2.26 -13.57 -22.73
N PHE A 167 -1.83 -13.88 -21.50
CA PHE A 167 -0.48 -14.34 -21.22
C PHE A 167 -0.13 -15.63 -21.99
N VAL A 168 -1.05 -16.61 -21.97
CA VAL A 168 -0.88 -17.87 -22.70
C VAL A 168 -0.89 -17.63 -24.22
N ALA A 169 -1.77 -16.75 -24.71
CA ALA A 169 -1.83 -16.39 -26.13
C ALA A 169 -0.49 -15.76 -26.57
N VAL A 170 -0.02 -14.71 -25.90
CA VAL A 170 1.26 -14.04 -26.22
C VAL A 170 2.44 -15.02 -26.17
N ALA A 171 2.48 -15.92 -25.16
CA ALA A 171 3.51 -16.96 -25.11
C ALA A 171 3.45 -17.92 -26.32
N THR A 172 2.24 -18.31 -26.72
CA THR A 172 2.00 -19.13 -27.92
C THR A 172 2.43 -18.40 -29.18
N ALA A 173 2.10 -17.10 -29.31
CA ALA A 173 2.54 -16.28 -30.45
C ALA A 173 4.06 -16.19 -30.55
N GLY A 174 4.74 -15.93 -29.43
CA GLY A 174 6.20 -15.94 -29.38
C GLY A 174 6.79 -17.29 -29.81
N TYR A 175 6.23 -18.40 -29.35
CA TYR A 175 6.65 -19.76 -29.73
C TYR A 175 6.45 -20.05 -31.22
N VAL A 176 5.27 -19.72 -31.78
CA VAL A 176 4.96 -19.94 -33.20
C VAL A 176 5.88 -19.11 -34.10
N ILE A 177 6.11 -17.84 -33.74
CA ILE A 177 7.02 -16.95 -34.50
C ILE A 177 8.48 -17.44 -34.40
N ALA A 178 8.90 -18.04 -33.27
CA ALA A 178 10.26 -18.56 -33.14
C ALA A 178 10.56 -19.75 -34.06
N HIS A 179 9.56 -20.56 -34.42
CA HIS A 179 9.72 -21.81 -35.19
C HIS A 179 9.32 -21.69 -36.67
N ASN A 180 8.89 -20.50 -37.11
CA ASN A 180 8.46 -20.27 -38.49
C ASN A 180 9.20 -19.05 -39.05
N SER A 181 9.52 -19.10 -40.35
CA SER A 181 10.15 -17.98 -41.05
C SER A 181 9.16 -17.25 -41.96
N GLY A 182 9.42 -15.95 -42.19
CA GLY A 182 8.60 -15.10 -43.06
C GLY A 182 7.16 -14.94 -42.56
N LEU A 183 6.21 -14.89 -43.50
CA LEU A 183 4.79 -14.64 -43.19
C LEU A 183 4.07 -15.84 -42.58
N THR A 184 4.61 -17.06 -42.69
CA THR A 184 3.92 -18.31 -42.29
C THR A 184 3.51 -18.31 -40.83
N GLY A 185 4.40 -17.86 -39.93
CA GLY A 185 4.10 -17.78 -38.49
C GLY A 185 2.94 -16.84 -38.21
N PHE A 186 2.91 -15.67 -38.86
CA PHE A 186 1.81 -14.71 -38.73
C PHE A 186 0.50 -15.25 -39.31
N MET A 187 0.53 -15.96 -40.45
CA MET A 187 -0.67 -16.56 -41.03
C MET A 187 -1.30 -17.62 -40.12
N LEU A 188 -0.47 -18.47 -39.49
CA LEU A 188 -0.95 -19.47 -38.53
C LEU A 188 -1.63 -18.82 -37.33
N LEU A 189 -1.02 -17.77 -36.78
CA LEU A 189 -1.61 -17.01 -35.67
C LEU A 189 -2.91 -16.33 -36.09
N ILE A 190 -2.96 -15.64 -37.23
CA ILE A 190 -4.17 -15.00 -37.72
C ILE A 190 -5.29 -16.03 -37.90
N GLY A 191 -5.00 -17.20 -38.47
CA GLY A 191 -5.98 -18.27 -38.67
C GLY A 191 -6.53 -18.82 -37.35
N LEU A 192 -5.65 -19.11 -36.39
CA LEU A 192 -6.04 -19.53 -35.05
C LEU A 192 -6.85 -18.43 -34.34
N GLY A 193 -6.42 -17.18 -34.46
CA GLY A 193 -7.09 -16.01 -33.91
C GLY A 193 -8.51 -15.90 -34.43
N VAL A 194 -8.72 -15.97 -35.75
CA VAL A 194 -10.05 -15.97 -36.39
C VAL A 194 -10.94 -17.08 -35.85
N ALA A 195 -10.43 -18.31 -35.72
CA ALA A 195 -11.18 -19.43 -35.16
C ALA A 195 -11.65 -19.15 -33.72
N PHE A 196 -10.76 -18.69 -32.83
CA PHE A 196 -11.13 -18.24 -31.49
C PHE A 196 -12.11 -17.05 -31.52
N GLY A 197 -11.97 -16.15 -32.50
CA GLY A 197 -12.88 -15.05 -32.73
C GLY A 197 -14.31 -15.50 -33.03
N LEU A 198 -14.48 -16.56 -33.83
CA LEU A 198 -15.80 -17.16 -34.13
C LEU A 198 -16.38 -17.86 -32.90
N VAL A 199 -15.56 -18.58 -32.13
CA VAL A 199 -15.96 -19.16 -30.83
C VAL A 199 -16.42 -18.07 -29.88
N GLY A 200 -15.74 -16.93 -29.84
CA GLY A 200 -16.15 -15.77 -29.06
C GLY A 200 -17.51 -15.22 -29.48
N VAL A 201 -17.73 -15.03 -30.79
CA VAL A 201 -19.03 -14.59 -31.34
C VAL A 201 -20.15 -15.57 -30.94
N TRP A 202 -19.89 -16.88 -31.07
CA TRP A 202 -20.81 -17.93 -30.64
C TRP A 202 -21.14 -17.83 -29.15
N ALA A 203 -20.14 -17.66 -28.27
CA ALA A 203 -20.35 -17.51 -26.83
C ALA A 203 -21.25 -16.30 -26.50
N TYR A 204 -21.04 -15.15 -27.16
CA TYR A 204 -21.88 -13.96 -26.97
C TYR A 204 -23.36 -14.17 -27.36
N THR A 205 -23.68 -15.13 -28.24
CA THR A 205 -25.08 -15.41 -28.61
C THR A 205 -25.93 -15.91 -27.45
N HIS A 206 -25.30 -16.57 -26.47
CA HIS A 206 -25.95 -17.14 -25.29
C HIS A 206 -26.22 -16.12 -24.16
N ILE A 207 -25.75 -14.88 -24.30
CA ILE A 207 -25.97 -13.83 -23.31
C ILE A 207 -27.36 -13.19 -23.52
N PRO A 208 -28.20 -13.05 -22.50
CA PRO A 208 -29.54 -12.48 -22.64
C PRO A 208 -29.53 -10.95 -22.79
N GLY A 209 -30.69 -10.37 -23.11
CA GLY A 209 -30.89 -8.91 -23.19
C GLY A 209 -30.48 -8.27 -24.51
N GLY A 210 -30.43 -6.93 -24.53
CA GLY A 210 -30.03 -6.10 -25.65
C GLY A 210 -31.12 -5.89 -26.69
N ALA A 211 -32.38 -5.86 -26.24
CA ALA A 211 -33.55 -5.61 -27.09
C ALA A 211 -33.57 -4.17 -27.61
N ALA A 212 -34.39 -3.92 -28.64
CA ALA A 212 -34.57 -2.58 -29.19
C ALA A 212 -35.25 -1.67 -28.17
N VAL A 213 -34.69 -0.49 -27.96
CA VAL A 213 -35.24 0.52 -27.04
C VAL A 213 -35.70 1.73 -27.83
N ALA A 214 -36.88 2.26 -27.49
CA ALA A 214 -37.36 3.51 -28.05
C ALA A 214 -36.46 4.65 -27.56
N VAL A 215 -35.64 5.20 -28.47
CA VAL A 215 -34.77 6.34 -28.16
C VAL A 215 -35.63 7.61 -28.12
N PRO A 216 -35.73 8.32 -26.98
CA PRO A 216 -36.36 9.64 -26.95
C PRO A 216 -35.66 10.55 -27.95
N LYS A 217 -36.40 11.40 -28.68
CA LYS A 217 -35.81 12.42 -29.57
C LYS A 217 -34.99 13.40 -28.72
N GLN A 218 -33.71 13.14 -28.51
CA GLN A 218 -32.84 14.04 -27.78
C GLN A 218 -32.42 15.19 -28.70
N LYS A 219 -33.19 16.28 -28.66
CA LYS A 219 -32.74 17.62 -29.05
C LYS A 219 -31.83 18.12 -27.93
N ASN A 220 -30.53 18.32 -28.17
CA ASN A 220 -29.76 19.35 -27.43
C ASN A 220 -28.35 19.59 -28.00
N GLN A 221 -28.25 20.23 -29.17
CA GLN A 221 -26.99 20.88 -29.60
C GLN A 221 -26.50 21.93 -28.58
N ARG A 222 -27.40 22.51 -27.77
CA ARG A 222 -27.06 23.44 -26.69
C ARG A 222 -26.29 22.78 -25.53
N ALA A 223 -26.45 21.48 -25.29
CA ALA A 223 -25.79 20.80 -24.17
C ALA A 223 -24.32 20.42 -24.47
N LEU A 224 -24.00 20.04 -25.72
CA LEU A 224 -22.62 19.85 -26.18
C LEU A 224 -21.77 21.11 -26.01
N TRP A 225 -22.35 22.28 -26.30
CA TRP A 225 -21.68 23.57 -26.10
C TRP A 225 -21.36 23.87 -24.63
N THR A 226 -22.17 23.37 -23.68
CA THR A 226 -21.86 23.52 -22.25
C THR A 226 -20.66 22.69 -21.84
N ALA A 227 -20.51 21.47 -22.37
CA ALA A 227 -19.34 20.62 -22.10
C ALA A 227 -18.05 21.25 -22.65
N VAL A 228 -18.09 21.83 -23.86
CA VAL A 228 -16.92 22.49 -24.46
C VAL A 228 -16.42 23.68 -23.63
N HIS A 229 -17.30 24.43 -22.97
CA HIS A 229 -16.93 25.61 -22.19
C HIS A 229 -16.51 25.28 -20.75
N ASP A 230 -16.81 24.09 -20.27
CA ASP A 230 -16.40 23.63 -18.94
C ASP A 230 -14.88 23.65 -18.81
N GLN A 231 -14.38 24.44 -17.87
CA GLN A 231 -12.94 24.62 -17.66
C GLN A 231 -12.29 23.32 -17.15
N ASN A 232 -12.95 22.60 -16.25
CA ASN A 232 -12.42 21.37 -15.66
C ASN A 232 -12.30 20.27 -16.72
N PHE A 233 -13.35 20.14 -17.54
CA PHE A 233 -13.36 19.18 -18.64
C PHE A 233 -12.34 19.51 -19.72
N ARG A 234 -12.17 20.78 -20.09
CA ARG A 234 -11.15 21.21 -21.07
C ARG A 234 -9.73 20.88 -20.60
N TYR A 235 -9.38 21.16 -19.35
CA TYR A 235 -8.06 20.80 -18.83
C TYR A 235 -7.82 19.30 -18.85
N TYR A 236 -8.83 18.52 -18.49
CA TYR A 236 -8.77 17.07 -18.58
C TYR A 236 -8.57 16.58 -20.02
N LEU A 237 -9.34 17.09 -20.99
CA LEU A 237 -9.21 16.74 -22.41
C LEU A 237 -7.84 17.12 -23.00
N LEU A 238 -7.31 18.29 -22.66
CA LEU A 238 -5.97 18.73 -23.09
C LEU A 238 -4.86 17.84 -22.49
N GLY A 239 -4.98 17.49 -21.20
CA GLY A 239 -4.06 16.57 -20.55
C GLY A 239 -4.05 15.19 -21.23
N ILE A 240 -5.23 14.60 -21.45
CA ILE A 240 -5.34 13.32 -22.16
C ILE A 240 -4.84 13.40 -23.59
N ALA A 241 -5.05 14.51 -24.28
CA ALA A 241 -4.56 14.67 -25.64
C ALA A 241 -3.03 14.54 -25.70
N LEU A 242 -2.33 15.27 -24.82
CA LEU A 242 -0.87 15.22 -24.73
C LEU A 242 -0.36 13.84 -24.31
N MET A 243 -1.04 13.17 -23.35
CA MET A 243 -0.72 11.78 -23.02
C MET A 243 -0.86 10.85 -24.21
N THR A 244 -1.96 10.96 -24.95
CA THR A 244 -2.28 10.08 -26.06
C THR A 244 -1.28 10.28 -27.19
N LEU A 245 -0.97 11.54 -27.53
CA LEU A 245 0.04 11.90 -28.53
C LEU A 245 1.44 11.35 -28.20
N ALA A 246 1.81 11.30 -26.92
CA ALA A 246 3.10 10.71 -26.51
C ALA A 246 3.10 9.19 -26.45
N THR A 247 2.08 8.61 -25.82
CA THR A 247 2.12 7.18 -25.43
C THR A 247 1.62 6.25 -26.52
N ALA A 248 0.60 6.65 -27.28
CA ALA A 248 -0.01 5.77 -28.28
C ALA A 248 0.98 5.39 -29.40
N PRO A 249 1.80 6.30 -29.95
CA PRO A 249 2.75 5.91 -30.99
C PRO A 249 3.96 5.20 -30.39
N MET A 250 4.38 5.55 -29.17
CA MET A 250 5.40 4.79 -28.46
C MET A 250 5.01 3.31 -28.32
N ILE A 251 3.76 3.02 -27.91
CA ILE A 251 3.27 1.63 -27.80
C ILE A 251 3.29 0.93 -29.16
N SER A 252 2.87 1.62 -30.23
CA SER A 252 2.80 1.06 -31.58
C SER A 252 4.16 0.79 -32.23
N PHE A 253 5.17 1.60 -31.94
CA PHE A 253 6.46 1.50 -32.63
C PHE A 253 7.57 0.91 -31.77
N LEU A 254 7.33 0.71 -30.46
CA LEU A 254 8.29 0.03 -29.57
C LEU A 254 8.71 -1.36 -30.07
N PRO A 255 7.82 -2.22 -30.61
CA PRO A 255 8.24 -3.52 -31.16
C PRO A 255 9.26 -3.39 -32.28
N LEU A 256 9.11 -2.41 -33.17
CA LEU A 256 10.07 -2.17 -34.26
C LEU A 256 11.42 -1.70 -33.73
N PHE A 257 11.43 -0.79 -32.74
CA PHE A 257 12.66 -0.39 -32.04
C PHE A 257 13.38 -1.59 -31.42
N MET A 258 12.66 -2.54 -30.83
CA MET A 258 13.29 -3.73 -30.22
C MET A 258 13.96 -4.63 -31.26
N VAL A 259 13.37 -4.77 -32.44
CA VAL A 259 13.94 -5.58 -33.54
C VAL A 259 15.09 -4.85 -34.22
N GLU A 260 14.89 -3.60 -34.63
CA GLU A 260 15.85 -2.84 -35.44
C GLU A 260 17.09 -2.38 -34.63
N GLU A 261 16.87 -1.85 -33.42
CA GLU A 261 17.90 -1.14 -32.65
C GLU A 261 18.48 -2.00 -31.52
N VAL A 262 17.62 -2.68 -30.77
CA VAL A 262 18.06 -3.55 -29.65
C VAL A 262 18.53 -4.91 -30.17
N ARG A 263 18.09 -5.30 -31.39
CA ARG A 263 18.39 -6.56 -32.08
C ARG A 263 17.82 -7.78 -31.37
N LEU A 264 16.64 -7.65 -30.76
CA LEU A 264 15.91 -8.77 -30.20
C LEU A 264 15.22 -9.57 -31.31
N PRO A 265 15.23 -10.92 -31.26
CA PRO A 265 14.41 -11.75 -32.13
C PRO A 265 12.92 -11.39 -32.03
N GLN A 266 12.19 -11.42 -33.15
CA GLN A 266 10.76 -11.09 -33.20
C GLN A 266 9.92 -11.88 -32.16
N SER A 267 10.25 -13.15 -31.93
CA SER A 267 9.61 -13.98 -30.92
C SER A 267 9.77 -13.44 -29.50
N GLN A 268 10.96 -12.93 -29.15
CA GLN A 268 11.24 -12.32 -27.85
C GLN A 268 10.54 -10.97 -27.69
N VAL A 269 10.42 -10.20 -28.77
CA VAL A 269 9.70 -8.92 -28.76
C VAL A 269 8.22 -9.12 -28.43
N VAL A 270 7.58 -10.15 -28.99
CA VAL A 270 6.20 -10.50 -28.64
C VAL A 270 6.08 -10.85 -27.14
N LEU A 271 7.04 -11.59 -26.58
CA LEU A 271 7.04 -11.93 -25.16
C LEU A 271 7.15 -10.72 -24.21
N LEU A 272 7.59 -9.55 -24.68
CA LEU A 272 7.63 -8.35 -23.84
C LEU A 272 6.22 -7.95 -23.33
N GLN A 273 5.18 -8.27 -24.10
CA GLN A 273 3.80 -8.01 -23.71
C GLN A 273 3.40 -8.79 -22.44
N ASN A 274 3.99 -9.96 -22.19
CA ASN A 274 3.80 -10.70 -20.94
C ASN A 274 4.32 -9.93 -19.73
N GLY A 275 5.44 -9.20 -19.87
CA GLY A 275 5.92 -8.30 -18.83
C GLY A 275 4.87 -7.25 -18.45
N VAL A 276 4.27 -6.60 -19.46
CA VAL A 276 3.20 -5.61 -19.27
C VAL A 276 1.97 -6.22 -18.60
N LEU A 277 1.55 -7.42 -19.01
CA LEU A 277 0.40 -8.12 -18.43
C LEU A 277 0.64 -8.48 -16.96
N ILE A 278 1.81 -9.05 -16.63
CA ILE A 278 2.17 -9.39 -15.24
C ILE A 278 2.23 -8.13 -14.37
N GLY A 279 2.91 -7.07 -14.84
CA GLY A 279 3.01 -5.81 -14.11
C GLY A 279 1.63 -5.17 -13.86
N SER A 280 0.73 -5.28 -14.83
CA SER A 280 -0.65 -4.80 -14.69
C SER A 280 -1.43 -5.63 -13.65
N LEU A 281 -1.35 -6.96 -13.73
CA LEU A 281 -2.06 -7.86 -12.81
C LEU A 281 -1.59 -7.69 -11.35
N LEU A 282 -0.28 -7.55 -11.13
CA LEU A 282 0.29 -7.37 -9.78
C LEU A 282 -0.06 -6.01 -9.17
N SER A 283 -0.28 -4.98 -9.99
CA SER A 283 -0.51 -3.61 -9.52
C SER A 283 -1.97 -3.18 -9.48
N VAL A 284 -2.89 -3.89 -10.14
CA VAL A 284 -4.31 -3.48 -10.25
C VAL A 284 -4.98 -3.31 -8.88
N PHE A 285 -4.73 -4.23 -7.94
CA PHE A 285 -5.29 -4.16 -6.59
C PHE A 285 -4.71 -2.99 -5.79
N ALA A 286 -3.39 -2.81 -5.85
CA ALA A 286 -2.71 -1.73 -5.14
C ALA A 286 -3.18 -0.36 -5.63
N TRP A 287 -3.28 -0.17 -6.95
CA TRP A 287 -3.78 1.09 -7.53
C TRP A 287 -5.28 1.30 -7.31
N GLY A 288 -6.09 0.24 -7.36
CA GLY A 288 -7.53 0.31 -7.09
C GLY A 288 -7.81 0.78 -5.66
N TRP A 289 -7.22 0.08 -4.69
CA TRP A 289 -7.29 0.44 -3.28
C TRP A 289 -6.77 1.87 -3.02
N ALA A 290 -5.61 2.21 -3.58
CA ALA A 290 -5.03 3.54 -3.38
C ALA A 290 -5.90 4.65 -3.99
N ALA A 291 -6.58 4.37 -5.11
CA ALA A 291 -7.53 5.29 -5.70
C ALA A 291 -8.76 5.46 -4.83
N ASP A 292 -9.29 4.38 -4.25
CA ASP A 292 -10.44 4.39 -3.34
C ASP A 292 -10.22 5.29 -2.14
N ARG A 293 -9.01 5.24 -1.57
CA ARG A 293 -8.67 5.93 -0.32
C ARG A 293 -8.11 7.34 -0.50
N TYR A 294 -7.17 7.52 -1.42
CA TYR A 294 -6.47 8.80 -1.60
C TYR A 294 -7.04 9.63 -2.75
N GLY A 295 -8.03 9.10 -3.46
CA GLY A 295 -8.71 9.73 -4.58
C GLY A 295 -7.96 9.63 -5.90
N SER A 296 -8.57 10.17 -6.95
CA SER A 296 -8.16 9.96 -8.34
C SER A 296 -6.85 10.67 -8.71
N ALA A 297 -6.61 11.86 -8.15
CA ALA A 297 -5.53 12.75 -8.58
C ALA A 297 -4.12 12.21 -8.26
N PRO A 298 -3.83 11.77 -7.02
CA PRO A 298 -2.50 11.27 -6.68
C PRO A 298 -2.11 10.04 -7.51
N ILE A 299 -3.07 9.13 -7.69
CA ILE A 299 -2.87 7.89 -8.45
C ILE A 299 -2.62 8.18 -9.92
N MET A 300 -3.44 9.02 -10.53
CA MET A 300 -3.25 9.43 -11.93
C MET A 300 -1.89 10.09 -12.13
N LEU A 301 -1.52 11.03 -11.27
CA LEU A 301 -0.28 11.80 -11.40
C LEU A 301 0.96 10.92 -11.15
N SER A 302 0.90 9.98 -10.20
CA SER A 302 1.94 8.96 -10.04
C SER A 302 2.07 8.08 -11.28
N GLY A 303 0.95 7.66 -11.90
CA GLY A 303 0.97 6.93 -13.16
C GLY A 303 1.63 7.72 -14.30
N VAL A 304 1.38 9.03 -14.39
CA VAL A 304 2.05 9.92 -15.37
C VAL A 304 3.55 10.02 -15.10
N LEU A 305 3.98 10.19 -13.85
CA LEU A 305 5.40 10.26 -13.49
C LEU A 305 6.14 8.96 -13.85
N LEU A 306 5.53 7.80 -13.56
CA LEU A 306 6.10 6.51 -13.98
C LEU A 306 6.20 6.41 -15.50
N ARG A 307 5.20 6.91 -16.24
CA ARG A 307 5.25 6.92 -17.72
C ARG A 307 6.34 7.83 -18.29
N ILE A 308 6.66 8.95 -17.64
CA ILE A 308 7.78 9.83 -18.03
C ILE A 308 9.14 9.10 -17.89
N LEU A 309 9.26 8.18 -16.93
CA LEU A 309 10.47 7.40 -16.72
C LEU A 309 10.68 6.32 -17.79
N LEU A 310 9.61 5.74 -18.36
CA LEU A 310 9.70 4.61 -19.28
C LEU A 310 10.54 4.90 -20.55
N PRO A 311 10.33 6.00 -21.30
CA PRO A 311 11.16 6.33 -22.46
C PRO A 311 12.64 6.48 -22.10
N ILE A 312 12.95 7.01 -20.92
CA ILE A 312 14.33 7.14 -20.43
C ILE A 312 14.93 5.75 -20.25
N CYS A 313 14.22 4.84 -19.57
CA CYS A 313 14.68 3.46 -19.42
C CYS A 313 14.89 2.76 -20.76
N TRP A 314 14.01 2.98 -21.76
CA TRP A 314 14.14 2.40 -23.09
C TRP A 314 15.34 2.95 -23.88
N LEU A 315 15.68 4.23 -23.73
CA LEU A 315 16.85 4.84 -24.37
C LEU A 315 18.18 4.26 -23.87
N PHE A 316 18.25 3.88 -22.58
CA PHE A 316 19.46 3.34 -21.95
C PHE A 316 19.52 1.81 -21.93
N ILE A 317 18.64 1.12 -22.66
CA ILE A 317 18.66 -0.34 -22.71
C ILE A 317 19.98 -0.83 -23.33
N PRO A 318 20.65 -1.85 -22.76
CA PRO A 318 21.82 -2.44 -23.39
C PRO A 318 21.41 -3.00 -24.76
N LYS A 319 22.11 -2.61 -25.82
CA LYS A 319 21.84 -3.05 -27.21
C LYS A 319 22.73 -4.26 -27.56
N GLY A 320 22.17 -5.27 -28.22
CA GLY A 320 22.94 -6.44 -28.70
C GLY A 320 23.60 -7.29 -27.61
N SER A 321 23.09 -7.24 -26.38
CA SER A 321 23.63 -7.97 -25.22
C SER A 321 22.69 -9.12 -24.82
N PRO A 322 23.19 -10.24 -24.26
CA PRO A 322 22.31 -11.25 -23.67
C PRO A 322 21.42 -10.71 -22.54
N TYR A 323 21.78 -9.58 -21.92
CA TYR A 323 20.99 -8.91 -20.89
C TYR A 323 19.83 -8.06 -21.43
N SER A 324 19.79 -7.79 -22.74
CA SER A 324 18.79 -6.93 -23.37
C SER A 324 17.35 -7.41 -23.13
N LEU A 325 17.11 -8.72 -23.19
CA LEU A 325 15.79 -9.30 -22.94
C LEU A 325 15.33 -9.11 -21.49
N TYR A 326 16.20 -9.39 -20.52
CA TYR A 326 15.87 -9.25 -19.11
C TYR A 326 15.63 -7.79 -18.72
N ALA A 327 16.43 -6.88 -19.27
CA ALA A 327 16.21 -5.44 -19.11
C ALA A 327 14.87 -5.02 -19.73
N ALA A 328 14.57 -5.45 -20.97
CA ALA A 328 13.32 -5.13 -21.64
C ALA A 328 12.09 -5.66 -20.90
N LEU A 329 12.13 -6.90 -20.40
CA LEU A 329 11.05 -7.49 -19.60
C LEU A 329 10.83 -6.73 -18.28
N SER A 330 11.91 -6.28 -17.64
CA SER A 330 11.83 -5.47 -16.42
C SER A 330 11.17 -4.12 -16.68
N ILE A 331 11.53 -3.44 -17.76
CA ILE A 331 10.91 -2.17 -18.16
C ILE A 331 9.45 -2.39 -18.59
N ALA A 332 9.15 -3.49 -19.30
CA ALA A 332 7.79 -3.87 -19.67
C ALA A 332 6.90 -4.14 -18.43
N LEU A 333 7.44 -4.77 -17.38
CA LEU A 333 6.76 -4.93 -16.10
C LEU A 333 6.43 -3.58 -15.47
N LEU A 334 7.39 -2.66 -15.41
CA LEU A 334 7.15 -1.30 -14.93
C LEU A 334 6.14 -0.54 -15.79
N GLN A 335 6.13 -0.77 -17.10
CA GLN A 335 5.13 -0.22 -18.02
C GLN A 335 3.71 -0.72 -17.69
N GLY A 336 3.56 -2.01 -17.33
CA GLY A 336 2.29 -2.55 -16.83
C GLY A 336 1.80 -1.82 -15.58
N VAL A 337 2.70 -1.62 -14.60
CA VAL A 337 2.40 -0.88 -13.36
C VAL A 337 1.98 0.57 -13.65
N ALA A 338 2.71 1.26 -14.52
CA ALA A 338 2.43 2.63 -14.91
C ALA A 338 1.10 2.77 -15.68
N ASN A 339 0.80 1.78 -16.54
CA ASN A 339 -0.44 1.73 -17.30
C ASN A 339 -1.67 1.58 -16.39
N MET A 340 -1.59 0.73 -15.37
CA MET A 340 -2.69 0.57 -14.41
C MET A 340 -2.91 1.82 -13.55
N GLY A 341 -1.84 2.45 -13.05
CA GLY A 341 -1.96 3.71 -12.29
C GLY A 341 -2.61 4.82 -13.11
N TRP A 342 -2.20 4.97 -14.37
CA TRP A 342 -2.86 5.88 -15.32
C TRP A 342 -4.32 5.50 -15.58
N ALA A 343 -4.60 4.24 -15.90
CA ALA A 343 -5.93 3.78 -16.29
C ALA A 343 -6.95 3.99 -15.16
N ILE A 344 -6.63 3.56 -13.95
CA ILE A 344 -7.51 3.69 -12.78
C ILE A 344 -7.67 5.17 -12.39
N GLY A 345 -6.56 5.90 -12.29
CA GLY A 345 -6.58 7.31 -11.89
C GLY A 345 -7.34 8.20 -12.88
N SER A 346 -7.04 8.08 -14.17
CA SER A 346 -7.69 8.91 -15.22
C SER A 346 -9.17 8.56 -15.40
N ALA A 347 -9.54 7.27 -15.38
CA ALA A 347 -10.94 6.86 -15.52
C ALA A 347 -11.77 7.32 -14.33
N ARG A 348 -11.28 7.10 -13.10
CA ARG A 348 -11.97 7.57 -11.88
C ARG A 348 -12.11 9.09 -11.89
N LEU A 349 -11.06 9.82 -12.26
CA LEU A 349 -11.11 11.28 -12.35
C LEU A 349 -12.20 11.75 -13.33
N LEU A 350 -12.30 11.11 -14.49
CA LEU A 350 -13.32 11.42 -15.50
C LEU A 350 -14.74 11.24 -14.92
N PHE A 351 -15.00 10.06 -14.36
CA PHE A 351 -16.36 9.67 -13.98
C PHE A 351 -16.83 10.24 -12.65
N VAL A 352 -15.90 10.57 -11.75
CA VAL A 352 -16.24 11.05 -10.40
C VAL A 352 -16.16 12.57 -10.31
N SER A 353 -15.09 13.19 -10.81
CA SER A 353 -14.81 14.61 -10.56
C SER A 353 -15.02 15.52 -11.78
N VAL A 354 -14.90 15.00 -13.00
CA VAL A 354 -14.92 15.83 -14.22
C VAL A 354 -16.28 15.85 -14.91
N VAL A 355 -16.96 14.70 -15.00
CA VAL A 355 -18.25 14.59 -15.71
C VAL A 355 -19.42 14.73 -14.72
N PRO A 356 -20.26 15.76 -14.85
CA PRO A 356 -21.45 15.90 -14.02
C PRO A 356 -22.42 14.71 -14.23
N PRO A 357 -23.00 14.12 -13.15
CA PRO A 357 -23.87 12.94 -13.25
C PRO A 357 -25.06 13.14 -14.19
N GLU A 358 -25.64 14.34 -14.19
CA GLU A 358 -26.83 14.70 -14.97
C GLU A 358 -26.55 14.87 -16.47
N LYS A 359 -25.30 15.17 -16.86
CA LYS A 359 -24.89 15.49 -18.24
C LYS A 359 -23.94 14.45 -18.84
N LYS A 360 -23.92 13.25 -18.25
CA LYS A 360 -22.96 12.19 -18.59
C LYS A 360 -22.92 11.86 -20.08
N SER A 361 -24.07 11.78 -20.75
CA SER A 361 -24.15 11.44 -22.17
C SER A 361 -23.41 12.44 -23.08
N ASP A 362 -23.57 13.75 -22.81
CA ASP A 362 -23.05 14.81 -23.69
C ASP A 362 -21.53 14.97 -23.55
N TYR A 363 -21.04 14.93 -22.30
CA TYR A 363 -19.60 14.96 -22.02
C TYR A 363 -18.92 13.72 -22.60
N MET A 364 -19.55 12.55 -22.47
CA MET A 364 -18.96 11.31 -22.97
C MET A 364 -18.89 11.26 -24.49
N ALA A 365 -19.90 11.79 -25.19
CA ALA A 365 -19.85 11.92 -26.64
C ALA A 365 -18.66 12.78 -27.10
N LEU A 366 -18.42 13.92 -26.44
CA LEU A 366 -17.27 14.79 -26.76
C LEU A 366 -15.93 14.09 -26.43
N TYR A 367 -15.85 13.42 -25.28
CA TYR A 367 -14.66 12.68 -24.86
C TYR A 367 -14.28 11.58 -25.87
N TYR A 368 -15.25 10.76 -26.31
CA TYR A 368 -14.98 9.71 -27.29
C TYR A 368 -14.59 10.26 -28.66
N ALA A 369 -15.25 11.34 -29.11
CA ALA A 369 -14.85 12.03 -30.33
C ALA A 369 -13.41 12.56 -30.22
N TRP A 370 -13.07 13.19 -29.09
CA TRP A 370 -11.74 13.71 -28.83
C TRP A 370 -10.66 12.63 -28.83
N ILE A 371 -10.91 11.49 -28.17
CA ILE A 371 -9.99 10.34 -28.20
C ILE A 371 -9.84 9.76 -29.60
N GLY A 372 -10.93 9.68 -30.38
CA GLY A 372 -10.88 9.20 -31.76
C GLY A 372 -9.99 10.09 -32.64
N VAL A 373 -10.17 11.42 -32.57
CA VAL A 373 -9.37 12.39 -33.34
C VAL A 373 -7.91 12.35 -32.89
N ILE A 374 -7.64 12.55 -31.59
CA ILE A 374 -6.27 12.63 -31.09
C ILE A 374 -5.56 11.28 -31.21
N GLY A 375 -6.25 10.18 -30.97
CA GLY A 375 -5.71 8.83 -31.17
C GLY A 375 -5.31 8.58 -32.62
N GLY A 376 -6.15 8.96 -33.59
CA GLY A 376 -5.81 8.82 -35.02
C GLY A 376 -4.63 9.69 -35.42
N LEU A 377 -4.67 10.97 -35.04
CA LEU A 377 -3.56 11.90 -35.29
C LEU A 377 -2.25 11.42 -34.66
N SER A 378 -2.30 10.86 -33.44
CA SER A 378 -1.10 10.36 -32.76
C SER A 378 -0.37 9.31 -33.59
N GLN A 379 -1.08 8.32 -34.13
CA GLN A 379 -0.48 7.23 -34.92
C GLN A 379 0.11 7.75 -36.23
N LEU A 380 -0.59 8.69 -36.90
CA LEU A 380 -0.07 9.37 -38.09
C LEU A 380 1.21 10.15 -37.79
N PHE A 381 1.20 10.97 -36.74
CA PHE A 381 2.37 11.76 -36.34
C PHE A 381 3.56 10.87 -35.95
N GLY A 382 3.32 9.78 -35.21
CA GLY A 382 4.38 8.86 -34.83
C GLY A 382 5.04 8.20 -36.04
N GLY A 383 4.24 7.70 -36.99
CA GLY A 383 4.77 7.11 -38.22
C GLY A 383 5.56 8.11 -39.06
N TRP A 384 5.01 9.33 -39.24
CA TRP A 384 5.67 10.37 -40.02
C TRP A 384 6.98 10.87 -39.39
N ILE A 385 7.01 11.03 -38.07
CA ILE A 385 8.24 11.41 -37.35
C ILE A 385 9.34 10.38 -37.58
N LEU A 386 9.00 9.09 -37.53
CA LEU A 386 9.98 8.00 -37.73
C LEU A 386 10.48 7.91 -39.18
N ASP A 387 9.63 8.22 -40.17
CA ASP A 387 10.06 8.33 -41.56
C ASP A 387 10.97 9.56 -41.76
N LEU A 388 10.67 10.70 -41.12
CA LEU A 388 11.51 11.91 -41.19
C LEU A 388 12.86 11.75 -40.49
N SER A 389 12.93 10.93 -39.44
CA SER A 389 14.16 10.66 -38.68
C SER A 389 14.87 9.38 -39.12
N SER A 390 14.49 8.75 -40.23
CA SER A 390 15.04 7.45 -40.67
C SER A 390 16.56 7.47 -40.85
N GLU A 391 17.13 8.61 -41.24
CA GLU A 391 18.57 8.80 -41.46
C GLU A 391 19.32 9.30 -40.19
N LEU A 392 18.60 9.48 -39.08
CA LEU A 392 19.20 10.02 -37.86
C LEU A 392 20.10 8.98 -37.17
N ALA A 393 21.41 9.16 -37.29
CA ALA A 393 22.41 8.36 -36.58
C ALA A 393 23.55 9.26 -36.07
N VAL A 394 23.40 9.79 -34.85
CA VAL A 394 24.38 10.70 -34.23
C VAL A 394 24.89 10.07 -32.93
N ASP A 395 26.21 9.93 -32.80
CA ASP A 395 26.85 9.40 -31.59
C ASP A 395 27.25 10.55 -30.66
N LEU A 396 26.58 10.69 -29.51
CA LEU A 396 26.92 11.68 -28.47
C LEU A 396 27.73 11.03 -27.32
N GLY A 397 28.36 9.89 -27.56
CA GLY A 397 29.17 9.15 -26.59
C GLY A 397 28.34 8.31 -25.63
N ILE A 398 27.61 8.96 -24.71
CA ILE A 398 26.77 8.27 -23.70
C ILE A 398 25.42 7.84 -24.32
N VAL A 399 24.90 8.61 -25.28
CA VAL A 399 23.63 8.35 -25.95
C VAL A 399 23.84 8.35 -27.46
N LYS A 400 23.41 7.29 -28.12
CA LYS A 400 23.36 7.21 -29.59
C LYS A 400 21.97 7.62 -30.05
N LEU A 401 21.87 8.79 -30.68
CA LEU A 401 20.64 9.25 -31.29
C LEU A 401 20.35 8.36 -32.52
N ASN A 402 19.14 7.82 -32.54
CA ASN A 402 18.65 6.91 -33.57
C ASN A 402 17.28 7.39 -34.07
N PRO A 403 16.70 6.75 -35.11
CA PRO A 403 15.42 7.19 -35.68
C PRO A 403 14.27 7.26 -34.66
N TYR A 404 14.32 6.47 -33.58
CA TYR A 404 13.29 6.43 -32.54
C TYR A 404 13.49 7.47 -31.42
N THR A 405 14.64 8.13 -31.36
CA THR A 405 14.95 9.08 -30.29
C THR A 405 13.98 10.27 -30.21
N PRO A 406 13.57 10.90 -31.34
CA PRO A 406 12.54 11.94 -31.30
C PRO A 406 11.21 11.47 -30.67
N LEU A 407 10.81 10.23 -30.95
CA LEU A 407 9.61 9.64 -30.37
C LEU A 407 9.73 9.46 -28.85
N PHE A 408 10.88 9.00 -28.36
CA PHE A 408 11.13 8.90 -26.92
C PHE A 408 11.19 10.28 -26.23
N LEU A 409 11.78 11.28 -26.88
CA LEU A 409 11.80 12.66 -26.37
C LEU A 409 10.38 13.24 -26.26
N LEU A 410 9.52 13.02 -27.26
CA LEU A 410 8.10 13.38 -27.17
C LEU A 410 7.38 12.60 -26.06
N GLY A 411 7.74 11.33 -25.86
CA GLY A 411 7.31 10.49 -24.75
C GLY A 411 7.69 11.03 -23.36
N ILE A 412 8.62 11.99 -23.27
CA ILE A 412 9.00 12.67 -22.02
C ILE A 412 8.35 14.06 -21.95
N THR A 413 8.47 14.86 -23.01
CA THR A 413 8.07 16.27 -23.02
C THR A 413 6.56 16.49 -23.02
N LEU A 414 5.79 15.73 -23.81
CA LEU A 414 4.33 15.88 -23.83
C LEU A 414 3.71 15.41 -22.50
N PRO A 415 4.18 14.32 -21.87
CA PRO A 415 3.75 13.95 -20.53
C PRO A 415 4.05 14.98 -19.44
N LEU A 416 5.21 15.65 -19.49
CA LEU A 416 5.50 16.78 -18.61
C LEU A 416 4.53 17.94 -18.83
N GLY A 417 4.21 18.27 -20.09
CA GLY A 417 3.17 19.25 -20.43
C GLY A 417 1.77 18.84 -19.95
N SER A 418 1.44 17.54 -20.03
CA SER A 418 0.17 17.02 -19.53
C SER A 418 0.02 17.19 -18.02
N LEU A 419 1.11 17.09 -17.24
CA LEU A 419 1.06 17.30 -15.78
C LEU A 419 0.55 18.71 -15.43
N TYR A 420 0.91 19.72 -16.23
CA TYR A 420 0.47 21.10 -16.03
C TYR A 420 -1.05 21.23 -16.13
N PHE A 421 -1.68 20.62 -17.14
CA PHE A 421 -3.14 20.64 -17.30
C PHE A 421 -3.85 19.76 -16.27
N LEU A 422 -3.36 18.52 -16.07
CA LEU A 422 -3.99 17.55 -15.18
C LEU A 422 -3.96 17.96 -13.70
N ARG A 423 -2.94 18.72 -13.26
CA ARG A 423 -2.89 19.27 -11.89
C ARG A 423 -3.91 20.38 -11.63
N ARG A 424 -4.44 21.01 -12.68
CA ARG A 424 -5.47 22.05 -12.58
C ARG A 424 -6.89 21.52 -12.68
N VAL A 425 -7.05 20.23 -12.93
CA VAL A 425 -8.35 19.58 -12.84
C VAL A 425 -8.75 19.60 -11.37
N GLN A 426 -9.91 20.16 -11.07
CA GLN A 426 -10.44 20.20 -9.70
C GLN A 426 -10.84 18.79 -9.30
N THR A 427 -10.30 18.33 -8.16
CA THR A 427 -10.40 16.93 -7.72
C THR A 427 -10.97 16.82 -6.31
N ASP A 428 -11.56 15.68 -6.01
CA ASP A 428 -12.17 15.41 -4.69
C ASP A 428 -11.14 15.06 -3.60
N SER A 429 -9.84 14.95 -3.94
CA SER A 429 -8.80 14.49 -3.01
C SER A 429 -8.06 15.64 -2.32
N ASN A 430 -8.00 15.60 -0.99
CA ASN A 430 -7.20 16.51 -0.16
C ASN A 430 -5.71 16.09 -0.03
N VAL A 431 -5.30 14.99 -0.67
CA VAL A 431 -3.94 14.43 -0.52
C VAL A 431 -3.10 14.80 -1.74
N GLY A 432 -2.00 15.53 -1.53
CA GLY A 432 -1.04 15.82 -2.60
C GLY A 432 -0.12 14.64 -2.94
N ILE A 433 0.44 14.61 -4.15
CA ILE A 433 1.35 13.55 -4.63
C ILE A 433 2.54 13.33 -3.68
N GLY A 434 3.16 14.41 -3.19
CA GLY A 434 4.31 14.31 -2.30
C GLY A 434 3.96 13.67 -0.96
N ARG A 435 2.75 13.93 -0.45
CA ARG A 435 2.22 13.26 0.75
C ARG A 435 1.96 11.79 0.48
N PHE A 436 1.32 11.45 -0.66
CA PHE A 436 1.07 10.07 -1.07
C PHE A 436 2.37 9.26 -1.25
N ALA A 437 3.36 9.81 -1.96
CA ALA A 437 4.69 9.20 -2.08
C ALA A 437 5.35 9.02 -0.69
N GLY A 438 5.25 10.03 0.18
CA GLY A 438 5.72 9.95 1.56
C GLY A 438 5.05 8.85 2.38
N LEU A 439 3.79 8.47 2.09
CA LEU A 439 3.12 7.33 2.73
C LEU A 439 3.73 6.00 2.27
N LEU A 440 4.07 5.87 0.99
CA LEU A 440 4.70 4.66 0.44
C LEU A 440 6.11 4.42 0.99
N PHE A 441 6.90 5.48 1.24
CA PHE A 441 8.26 5.34 1.76
C PHE A 441 8.35 5.27 3.30
N ARG A 442 7.22 5.22 4.01
CA ARG A 442 7.18 5.10 5.48
C ARG A 442 6.78 3.69 5.91
N GLY A 443 7.69 3.04 6.65
CA GLY A 443 7.51 1.65 7.07
C GLY A 443 7.79 0.69 5.92
N ASN A 444 7.21 -0.51 5.98
CA ASN A 444 7.29 -1.49 4.90
C ASN A 444 5.99 -1.45 4.07
N PRO A 445 5.96 -0.76 2.91
CA PRO A 445 4.76 -0.62 2.10
C PRO A 445 4.30 -1.94 1.47
N PHE A 446 5.24 -2.83 1.13
CA PHE A 446 4.91 -4.12 0.53
C PHE A 446 4.23 -5.04 1.55
N LEU A 447 4.78 -5.11 2.76
CA LEU A 447 4.15 -5.87 3.85
C LEU A 447 2.79 -5.28 4.23
N ALA A 448 2.66 -3.94 4.24
CA ALA A 448 1.38 -3.28 4.47
C ALA A 448 0.35 -3.70 3.43
N VAL A 449 0.61 -3.46 2.15
CA VAL A 449 -0.32 -3.79 1.05
C VAL A 449 -0.65 -5.28 1.01
N GLU A 450 0.35 -6.17 1.16
CA GLU A 450 0.12 -7.61 1.20
C GLU A 450 -0.83 -7.99 2.36
N SER A 451 -0.55 -7.47 3.56
CA SER A 451 -1.34 -7.79 4.76
C SER A 451 -2.76 -7.24 4.66
N MET A 452 -2.93 -6.04 4.09
CA MET A 452 -4.23 -5.42 3.89
C MET A 452 -5.09 -6.19 2.90
N ILE A 453 -4.52 -6.61 1.76
CA ILE A 453 -5.25 -7.41 0.77
C ILE A 453 -5.74 -8.71 1.40
N ARG A 454 -4.84 -9.40 2.11
CA ARG A 454 -5.19 -10.66 2.79
C ARG A 454 -6.19 -10.44 3.92
N TYR A 455 -6.14 -9.31 4.63
CA TYR A 455 -7.05 -8.97 5.73
C TYR A 455 -8.51 -8.95 5.25
N HIS A 456 -8.77 -8.30 4.12
CA HIS A 456 -10.12 -8.26 3.52
C HIS A 456 -10.59 -9.61 2.97
N MET A 457 -9.69 -10.57 2.78
CA MET A 457 -10.02 -11.94 2.35
C MET A 457 -10.14 -12.91 3.53
N ALA A 458 -9.78 -12.49 4.75
CA ALA A 458 -9.81 -13.32 5.93
C ALA A 458 -11.25 -13.61 6.35
N LYS A 459 -11.55 -14.89 6.58
CA LYS A 459 -12.90 -15.33 7.02
C LYS A 459 -12.91 -15.85 8.46
N ASP A 460 -11.80 -16.44 8.90
CA ASP A 460 -11.61 -16.98 10.24
C ASP A 460 -10.93 -15.98 11.17
N GLU A 461 -11.14 -16.17 12.48
CA GLU A 461 -10.59 -15.30 13.53
C GLU A 461 -9.06 -15.38 13.61
N GLN A 462 -8.49 -16.58 13.52
CA GLN A 462 -7.04 -16.76 13.65
C GLN A 462 -6.26 -16.05 12.53
N THR A 463 -6.75 -16.14 11.29
CA THR A 463 -6.17 -15.44 10.15
C THR A 463 -6.34 -13.94 10.28
N ALA A 464 -7.50 -13.45 10.75
CA ALA A 464 -7.71 -12.04 11.00
C ALA A 464 -6.73 -11.49 12.04
N VAL A 465 -6.60 -12.14 13.21
CA VAL A 465 -5.62 -11.78 14.26
C VAL A 465 -4.20 -11.71 13.70
N ARG A 466 -3.75 -12.77 12.99
CA ARG A 466 -2.41 -12.79 12.40
C ARG A 466 -2.18 -11.66 11.39
N LEU A 467 -3.21 -11.32 10.62
CA LEU A 467 -3.10 -10.24 9.63
C LEU A 467 -3.12 -8.87 10.30
N THR A 468 -3.92 -8.66 11.33
CA THR A 468 -3.89 -7.45 12.18
C THR A 468 -2.52 -7.25 12.83
N GLU A 469 -1.88 -8.32 13.31
CA GLU A 469 -0.51 -8.26 13.80
C GLU A 469 0.46 -7.80 12.68
N ARG A 470 0.39 -8.40 11.49
CA ARG A 470 1.25 -8.04 10.35
C ARG A 470 1.03 -6.60 9.87
N LEU A 471 -0.21 -6.09 9.95
CA LEU A 471 -0.51 -4.67 9.69
C LEU A 471 0.29 -3.77 10.66
N GLY A 472 0.29 -4.10 11.95
CA GLY A 472 1.09 -3.37 12.95
C GLY A 472 2.60 -3.47 12.71
N GLN A 473 3.10 -4.68 12.39
CA GLN A 473 4.52 -4.92 12.09
C GLN A 473 5.01 -4.17 10.85
N ALA A 474 4.12 -3.88 9.88
CA ALA A 474 4.47 -3.08 8.71
C ALA A 474 4.88 -1.65 9.07
N ARG A 475 4.44 -1.14 10.24
CA ARG A 475 4.71 0.23 10.73
C ARG A 475 4.47 1.30 9.66
N SER A 476 3.48 1.05 8.79
CA SER A 476 3.17 1.90 7.66
C SER A 476 1.87 2.65 7.91
N LEU A 477 1.86 3.93 7.53
CA LEU A 477 0.68 4.78 7.61
C LEU A 477 -0.43 4.33 6.63
N LEU A 478 -0.13 3.41 5.72
CA LEU A 478 -1.11 2.80 4.83
C LEU A 478 -2.10 1.90 5.57
N THR A 479 -1.73 1.38 6.74
CA THR A 479 -2.53 0.39 7.49
C THR A 479 -3.53 1.00 8.48
N ILE A 480 -3.60 2.33 8.57
CA ILE A 480 -4.38 3.03 9.61
C ILE A 480 -5.86 2.65 9.57
N GLU A 481 -6.48 2.55 8.39
CA GLU A 481 -7.93 2.28 8.34
C GLU A 481 -8.22 0.82 8.65
N GLU A 482 -7.37 -0.09 8.18
CA GLU A 482 -7.52 -1.52 8.46
C GLU A 482 -7.28 -1.83 9.94
N LEU A 483 -6.41 -1.08 10.62
CA LEU A 483 -6.24 -1.14 12.08
C LEU A 483 -7.46 -0.54 12.82
N LEU A 484 -8.04 0.56 12.33
CA LEU A 484 -9.29 1.13 12.88
C LEU A 484 -10.47 0.17 12.69
N GLU A 485 -10.55 -0.48 11.53
CA GLU A 485 -11.57 -1.49 11.24
C GLU A 485 -11.37 -2.74 12.13
N SER A 486 -10.13 -3.20 12.30
CA SER A 486 -9.80 -4.30 13.23
C SER A 486 -10.20 -3.96 14.67
N LEU A 487 -10.12 -2.68 15.07
CA LEU A 487 -10.54 -2.22 16.39
C LEU A 487 -12.07 -2.25 16.57
N ALA A 488 -12.81 -2.14 15.48
CA ALA A 488 -14.27 -2.24 15.43
C ALA A 488 -14.78 -3.67 15.14
N ASP A 489 -13.88 -4.65 15.00
CA ASP A 489 -14.25 -6.04 14.67
C ASP A 489 -15.14 -6.65 15.77
N PRO A 490 -16.18 -7.44 15.44
CA PRO A 490 -17.04 -8.07 16.44
C PRO A 490 -16.31 -9.07 17.35
N ARG A 491 -15.15 -9.59 16.95
CA ARG A 491 -14.42 -10.64 17.68
C ARG A 491 -13.43 -10.03 18.66
N PHE A 492 -13.45 -10.52 19.90
CA PHE A 492 -12.60 -9.99 20.98
C PHE A 492 -11.10 -10.07 20.64
N ASN A 493 -10.62 -11.20 20.12
CA ASN A 493 -9.18 -11.38 19.88
C ASN A 493 -8.65 -10.46 18.77
N VAL A 494 -9.47 -10.14 17.76
CA VAL A 494 -9.10 -9.21 16.69
C VAL A 494 -8.99 -7.79 17.24
N ARG A 495 -9.95 -7.35 18.07
CA ARG A 495 -9.87 -6.04 18.74
C ARG A 495 -8.67 -5.94 19.67
N PHE A 496 -8.40 -6.99 20.44
CA PHE A 496 -7.24 -7.06 21.33
C PHE A 496 -5.93 -6.92 20.53
N GLU A 497 -5.78 -7.69 19.45
CA GLU A 497 -4.59 -7.60 18.60
C GLU A 497 -4.50 -6.24 17.88
N ALA A 498 -5.62 -5.62 17.50
CA ALA A 498 -5.63 -4.28 16.93
C ALA A 498 -5.03 -3.25 17.90
N ILE A 499 -5.39 -3.29 19.18
CA ILE A 499 -4.82 -2.41 20.20
C ILE A 499 -3.31 -2.64 20.35
N VAL A 500 -2.88 -3.91 20.39
CA VAL A 500 -1.46 -4.28 20.47
C VAL A 500 -0.68 -3.79 19.25
N ALA A 501 -1.23 -4.03 18.05
CA ALA A 501 -0.66 -3.60 16.79
C ALA A 501 -0.53 -2.08 16.72
N ILE A 502 -1.58 -1.34 17.10
CA ILE A 502 -1.57 0.13 17.17
C ILE A 502 -0.47 0.62 18.12
N GLY A 503 -0.36 0.04 19.33
CA GLY A 503 0.68 0.41 20.29
C GLY A 503 2.12 0.10 19.82
N ARG A 504 2.29 -0.71 18.77
CA ARG A 504 3.59 -1.00 18.11
C ARG A 504 3.82 -0.17 16.85
N THR A 505 2.79 0.50 16.35
CA THR A 505 2.89 1.41 15.21
C THR A 505 3.41 2.78 15.62
N ARG A 506 3.72 3.63 14.63
CA ARG A 506 4.06 5.02 14.92
C ARG A 506 2.81 5.79 15.37
N PRO A 507 2.93 6.78 16.26
CA PRO A 507 1.80 7.57 16.70
C PRO A 507 1.09 8.26 15.53
N ASP A 508 -0.23 8.08 15.47
CA ASP A 508 -1.11 8.73 14.51
C ASP A 508 -2.33 9.30 15.25
N ALA A 509 -2.81 10.47 14.81
CA ALA A 509 -3.90 11.17 15.49
C ALA A 509 -5.19 10.34 15.52
N GLN A 510 -5.52 9.64 14.43
CA GLN A 510 -6.75 8.87 14.32
C GLN A 510 -6.68 7.62 15.19
N LEU A 511 -5.53 6.93 15.16
CA LEU A 511 -5.32 5.75 15.99
C LEU A 511 -5.33 6.10 17.49
N LEU A 512 -4.71 7.21 17.90
CA LEU A 512 -4.74 7.66 19.29
C LEU A 512 -6.16 8.03 19.75
N HIS A 513 -6.93 8.70 18.89
CA HIS A 513 -8.34 9.01 19.19
C HIS A 513 -9.18 7.74 19.34
N ALA A 514 -8.98 6.75 18.47
CA ALA A 514 -9.68 5.48 18.54
C ALA A 514 -9.30 4.67 19.80
N LEU A 515 -8.02 4.66 20.20
CA LEU A 515 -7.59 4.08 21.47
C LEU A 515 -8.22 4.79 22.67
N SER A 516 -8.36 6.13 22.63
CA SER A 516 -9.05 6.90 23.68
C SER A 516 -10.52 6.49 23.81
N GLN A 517 -11.21 6.24 22.68
CA GLN A 517 -12.59 5.74 22.71
C GLN A 517 -12.68 4.34 23.33
N VAL A 518 -11.74 3.44 23.01
CA VAL A 518 -11.70 2.11 23.62
C VAL A 518 -11.39 2.17 25.12
N LEU A 519 -10.49 3.07 25.53
CA LEU A 519 -10.16 3.30 26.93
C LEU A 519 -11.37 3.70 27.78
N HIS A 520 -12.25 4.54 27.24
CA HIS A 520 -13.48 5.00 27.90
C HIS A 520 -14.71 4.14 27.57
N GLY A 521 -14.51 3.01 26.91
CA GLY A 521 -15.57 2.09 26.51
C GLY A 521 -16.07 1.18 27.64
N ASN A 522 -17.01 0.29 27.30
CA ASN A 522 -17.65 -0.62 28.25
C ASN A 522 -16.91 -1.95 28.46
N ASP A 523 -15.76 -2.17 27.81
CA ASP A 523 -14.99 -3.41 27.88
C ASP A 523 -13.68 -3.18 28.67
N PRO A 524 -13.62 -3.56 29.96
CA PRO A 524 -12.48 -3.23 30.82
C PRO A 524 -11.18 -3.89 30.39
N ALA A 525 -11.25 -5.09 29.78
CA ALA A 525 -10.07 -5.80 29.33
C ALA A 525 -9.42 -5.08 28.15
N LEU A 526 -10.23 -4.61 27.20
CA LEU A 526 -9.73 -3.78 26.09
C LEU A 526 -9.31 -2.38 26.57
N GLY A 527 -10.01 -1.80 27.55
CA GLY A 527 -9.64 -0.50 28.12
C GLY A 527 -8.26 -0.52 28.79
N VAL A 528 -7.93 -1.58 29.52
CA VAL A 528 -6.58 -1.80 30.08
C VAL A 528 -5.52 -1.84 28.99
N MET A 529 -5.78 -2.57 27.91
CA MET A 529 -4.84 -2.65 26.78
C MET A 529 -4.71 -1.32 26.04
N ALA A 530 -5.80 -0.57 25.91
CA ALA A 530 -5.78 0.76 25.30
C ALA A 530 -4.95 1.74 26.13
N ALA A 531 -5.08 1.70 27.47
CA ALA A 531 -4.22 2.48 28.37
C ALA A 531 -2.74 2.15 28.16
N TRP A 532 -2.40 0.86 28.06
CA TRP A 532 -1.03 0.42 27.78
C TRP A 532 -0.53 0.92 26.42
N ALA A 533 -1.34 0.78 25.35
CA ALA A 533 -0.97 1.20 24.00
C ALA A 533 -0.76 2.73 23.91
N LEU A 534 -1.62 3.51 24.57
CA LEU A 534 -1.48 4.96 24.70
C LEU A 534 -0.18 5.35 25.43
N GLY A 535 0.13 4.68 26.55
CA GLY A 535 1.38 4.92 27.28
C GLY A 535 2.64 4.60 26.46
N ARG A 536 2.59 3.51 25.68
CA ARG A 536 3.69 3.08 24.81
C ARG A 536 3.89 3.97 23.58
N SER A 537 2.89 4.74 23.19
CA SER A 537 2.99 5.62 22.03
C SER A 537 4.05 6.72 22.19
N HIS A 538 4.37 7.10 23.44
CA HIS A 538 5.24 8.24 23.78
C HIS A 538 4.78 9.56 23.11
N ASP A 539 3.49 9.69 22.82
CA ASP A 539 2.89 10.88 22.24
C ASP A 539 2.15 11.71 23.30
N GLU A 540 2.40 13.01 23.35
CA GLU A 540 1.81 13.89 24.35
C GLU A 540 0.27 13.95 24.28
N ARG A 541 -0.30 13.69 23.10
CA ARG A 541 -1.77 13.64 22.90
C ARG A 541 -2.42 12.49 23.67
N ALA A 542 -1.65 11.50 24.12
CA ALA A 542 -2.13 10.41 24.96
C ALA A 542 -2.32 10.81 26.44
N ARG A 543 -1.75 11.94 26.90
CA ARG A 543 -1.81 12.37 28.30
C ARG A 543 -3.26 12.62 28.75
N GLU A 544 -3.99 13.48 28.05
CA GLU A 544 -5.36 13.87 28.43
C GLU A 544 -6.33 12.67 28.54
N PRO A 545 -6.39 11.73 27.57
CA PRO A 545 -7.17 10.51 27.72
C PRO A 545 -6.80 9.66 28.94
N LEU A 546 -5.51 9.54 29.25
CA LEU A 546 -5.05 8.75 30.38
C LEU A 546 -5.35 9.44 31.72
N HIS A 547 -5.27 10.77 31.79
CA HIS A 547 -5.71 11.54 32.96
C HIS A 547 -7.18 11.30 33.26
N ALA A 548 -8.06 11.42 32.25
CA ALA A 548 -9.49 11.16 32.41
C ALA A 548 -9.75 9.71 32.88
N ALA A 549 -8.99 8.73 32.37
CA ALA A 549 -9.14 7.33 32.74
C ALA A 549 -8.66 7.00 34.18
N LEU A 550 -7.98 7.92 34.87
CA LEU A 550 -7.73 7.79 36.31
C LEU A 550 -9.05 7.81 37.11
N ASP A 551 -10.11 8.41 36.58
CA ASP A 551 -11.44 8.45 37.22
C ASP A 551 -12.37 7.30 36.77
N SER A 552 -11.84 6.29 36.09
CA SER A 552 -12.61 5.12 35.66
C SER A 552 -13.23 4.37 36.85
N SER A 553 -14.42 3.81 36.63
CA SER A 553 -15.08 2.89 37.57
C SER A 553 -14.33 1.57 37.72
N TYR A 554 -13.47 1.21 36.77
CA TYR A 554 -12.70 -0.02 36.78
C TYR A 554 -11.30 0.20 37.36
N ARG A 555 -11.02 -0.44 38.51
CA ARG A 555 -9.71 -0.37 39.17
C ARG A 555 -8.53 -0.72 38.26
N SER A 556 -8.71 -1.69 37.36
CA SER A 556 -7.64 -2.12 36.45
C SER A 556 -7.28 -1.02 35.45
N ILE A 557 -8.25 -0.26 34.96
CA ILE A 557 -8.04 0.88 34.06
C ILE A 557 -7.32 1.99 34.80
N ARG A 558 -7.76 2.35 36.02
CA ARG A 558 -7.07 3.37 36.84
C ARG A 558 -5.60 3.03 37.06
N ALA A 559 -5.30 1.79 37.43
CA ALA A 559 -3.94 1.31 37.67
C ALA A 559 -3.07 1.40 36.41
N HIS A 560 -3.57 0.95 35.26
CA HIS A 560 -2.80 0.99 34.02
C HIS A 560 -2.64 2.41 33.48
N SER A 561 -3.65 3.27 33.62
CA SER A 561 -3.55 4.67 33.24
C SER A 561 -2.48 5.41 34.04
N ALA A 562 -2.39 5.17 35.36
CA ALA A 562 -1.32 5.72 36.18
C ALA A 562 0.07 5.26 35.73
N ARG A 563 0.27 3.94 35.54
CA ARG A 563 1.54 3.40 35.03
C ARG A 563 1.90 3.94 33.64
N SER A 564 0.91 4.08 32.76
CA SER A 564 1.09 4.64 31.42
C SER A 564 1.47 6.12 31.45
N LEU A 565 0.89 6.93 32.34
CA LEU A 565 1.30 8.33 32.54
C LEU A 565 2.75 8.42 33.05
N GLY A 566 3.14 7.50 33.94
CA GLY A 566 4.54 7.35 34.36
C GLY A 566 5.48 7.02 33.18
N THR A 567 5.06 6.10 32.32
CA THR A 567 5.81 5.70 31.10
C THR A 567 5.90 6.83 30.06
N LEU A 568 4.89 7.70 29.99
CA LEU A 568 4.92 8.90 29.15
C LEU A 568 5.79 10.03 29.72
N GLY A 569 6.22 9.93 30.98
CA GLY A 569 6.96 10.98 31.66
C GLY A 569 6.12 12.22 31.95
N ASP A 570 4.80 12.07 32.14
CA ASP A 570 3.92 13.20 32.41
C ASP A 570 4.08 13.75 33.83
N GLN A 571 4.96 14.74 33.98
CA GLN A 571 5.23 15.40 35.26
C GLN A 571 4.00 16.09 35.87
N SER A 572 3.00 16.46 35.06
CA SER A 572 1.82 17.18 35.56
C SER A 572 0.91 16.33 36.45
N VAL A 573 0.99 14.99 36.36
CA VAL A 573 0.16 14.07 37.15
C VAL A 573 0.65 13.88 38.59
N ILE A 574 1.88 14.29 38.91
CA ILE A 574 2.52 13.98 40.21
C ILE A 574 1.65 14.40 41.41
N PRO A 575 1.15 15.65 41.52
CA PRO A 575 0.35 16.04 42.68
C PRO A 575 -0.94 15.23 42.81
N LEU A 576 -1.57 14.88 41.68
CA LEU A 576 -2.78 14.06 41.65
C LEU A 576 -2.51 12.64 42.13
N LEU A 577 -1.44 11.99 41.66
CA LEU A 577 -1.08 10.64 42.08
C LEU A 577 -0.66 10.58 43.55
N GLN A 578 0.01 11.61 44.08
CA GLN A 578 0.34 11.69 45.50
C GLN A 578 -0.92 11.72 46.38
N ASN A 579 -1.86 12.60 46.04
CA ASN A 579 -3.13 12.68 46.78
C ASN A 579 -3.91 11.36 46.71
N ARG A 580 -3.93 10.71 45.55
CA ARG A 580 -4.60 9.41 45.38
C ARG A 580 -3.89 8.29 46.13
N LEU A 581 -2.56 8.27 46.16
CA LEU A 581 -1.79 7.29 46.93
C LEU A 581 -2.12 7.35 48.43
N ALA A 582 -2.34 8.56 48.96
CA ALA A 582 -2.69 8.79 50.36
C ALA A 582 -4.15 8.46 50.68
N ALA A 583 -5.09 8.69 49.75
CA ALA A 583 -6.53 8.50 49.98
C ALA A 583 -7.07 7.14 49.54
N GLU A 584 -6.37 6.40 48.68
CA GLU A 584 -6.82 5.13 48.12
C GLU A 584 -6.70 3.98 49.14
N SER A 585 -7.70 3.09 49.12
CA SER A 585 -7.77 1.93 50.02
C SER A 585 -7.38 0.63 49.34
N ASP A 586 -7.59 0.51 48.02
CA ASP A 586 -7.21 -0.68 47.26
C ASP A 586 -5.68 -0.74 47.12
N HIS A 587 -5.12 -1.82 47.66
CA HIS A 587 -3.67 -2.02 47.72
C HIS A 587 -3.03 -2.05 46.33
N GLY A 588 -3.66 -2.73 45.36
CA GLY A 588 -3.16 -2.82 43.98
C GLY A 588 -3.08 -1.47 43.28
N LEU A 589 -4.02 -0.56 43.57
CA LEU A 589 -3.98 0.81 43.07
C LEU A 589 -2.88 1.66 43.72
N ARG A 590 -2.68 1.52 45.03
CA ARG A 590 -1.57 2.19 45.73
C ARG A 590 -0.22 1.80 45.14
N ILE A 591 0.01 0.51 44.84
CA ILE A 591 1.22 0.05 44.15
C ILE A 591 1.35 0.69 42.76
N ALA A 592 0.27 0.74 41.98
CA ALA A 592 0.31 1.33 40.65
C ALA A 592 0.66 2.82 40.67
N TYR A 593 0.10 3.59 41.62
CA TYR A 593 0.43 5.00 41.83
C TYR A 593 1.88 5.17 42.30
N ALA A 594 2.35 4.35 43.25
CA ALA A 594 3.74 4.35 43.69
C ALA A 594 4.72 4.04 42.55
N SER A 595 4.43 3.03 41.73
CA SER A 595 5.23 2.69 40.55
C SER A 595 5.31 3.84 39.55
N ALA A 596 4.18 4.52 39.28
CA ALA A 596 4.14 5.66 38.39
C ALA A 596 4.94 6.85 38.95
N LEU A 597 4.79 7.15 40.25
CA LEU A 597 5.56 8.20 40.94
C LEU A 597 7.06 7.91 40.94
N GLY A 598 7.45 6.64 41.11
CA GLY A 598 8.83 6.18 40.97
C GLY A 598 9.39 6.46 39.57
N GLN A 599 8.65 6.09 38.52
CA GLN A 599 9.05 6.38 37.12
C GLN A 599 9.16 7.88 36.81
N LEU A 600 8.28 8.69 37.40
CA LEU A 600 8.29 10.14 37.26
C LEU A 600 9.36 10.83 38.13
N GLN A 601 10.10 10.08 38.95
CA GLN A 601 11.10 10.59 39.88
C GLN A 601 10.52 11.60 40.88
N ALA A 602 9.29 11.35 41.34
CA ALA A 602 8.58 12.22 42.27
C ALA A 602 9.14 12.09 43.70
N ILE A 603 10.28 12.75 43.97
CA ILE A 603 11.00 12.68 45.27
C ILE A 603 10.07 12.99 46.46
N ALA A 604 9.11 13.90 46.30
CA ALA A 604 8.15 14.24 47.34
C ALA A 604 7.22 13.07 47.75
N ALA A 605 7.15 11.98 46.98
CA ALA A 605 6.38 10.79 47.32
C ALA A 605 7.18 9.74 48.12
N THR A 606 8.47 9.98 48.40
CA THR A 606 9.38 9.00 49.02
C THR A 606 8.81 8.39 50.30
N GLU A 607 8.38 9.23 51.25
CA GLU A 607 7.84 8.79 52.54
C GLU A 607 6.59 7.93 52.38
N ALA A 608 5.67 8.32 51.50
CA ALA A 608 4.44 7.58 51.23
C ALA A 608 4.70 6.21 50.59
N ILE A 609 5.69 6.10 49.69
CA ILE A 609 6.07 4.84 49.06
C ILE A 609 6.79 3.92 50.06
N LEU A 610 7.65 4.47 50.93
CA LEU A 610 8.33 3.70 51.98
C LEU A 610 7.35 3.14 53.01
N ALA A 611 6.39 3.93 53.47
CA ALA A 611 5.32 3.48 54.36
C ALA A 611 4.50 2.35 53.71
N LEU A 612 4.16 2.49 52.43
CA LEU A 612 3.47 1.43 51.69
C LEU A 612 4.31 0.15 51.55
N LEU A 613 5.62 0.28 51.32
CA LEU A 613 6.54 -0.85 51.28
C LEU A 613 6.58 -1.58 52.62
N ALA A 614 6.65 -0.84 53.73
CA ALA A 614 6.66 -1.41 55.08
C ALA A 614 5.42 -2.28 55.37
N ASP A 615 4.24 -1.78 55.00
CA ASP A 615 2.95 -2.43 55.27
C ASP A 615 2.61 -3.59 54.32
N GLU A 616 3.30 -3.75 53.19
CA GLU A 616 3.01 -4.78 52.19
C GLU A 616 3.54 -6.17 52.62
N PRO A 617 2.69 -7.20 52.80
CA PRO A 617 3.13 -8.58 53.03
C PRO A 617 3.65 -9.31 51.78
N GLU A 618 3.09 -9.05 50.59
CA GLU A 618 3.36 -9.87 49.40
C GLU A 618 4.71 -9.55 48.75
N GLU A 619 5.61 -10.53 48.67
CA GLU A 619 6.96 -10.37 48.09
C GLU A 619 6.98 -9.74 46.68
N PRO A 620 6.12 -10.15 45.72
CA PRO A 620 6.12 -9.55 44.39
C PRO A 620 5.85 -8.04 44.42
N ALA A 621 4.92 -7.60 45.27
CA ALA A 621 4.56 -6.21 45.43
C ALA A 621 5.62 -5.42 46.20
N ARG A 622 6.24 -6.01 47.24
CA ARG A 622 7.40 -5.44 47.93
C ARG A 622 8.54 -5.11 46.96
N LEU A 623 8.83 -6.03 46.04
CA LEU A 623 9.85 -5.82 45.02
C LEU A 623 9.46 -4.72 43.99
N GLU A 624 8.18 -4.61 43.62
CA GLU A 624 7.70 -3.51 42.76
C GLU A 624 7.82 -2.15 43.45
N LEU A 625 7.48 -2.07 44.74
CA LEU A 625 7.61 -0.87 45.57
C LEU A 625 9.07 -0.49 45.82
N ALA A 626 9.94 -1.46 46.16
CA ALA A 626 11.37 -1.23 46.30
C ALA A 626 12.00 -0.76 44.98
N LEU A 627 11.56 -1.30 43.85
CA LEU A 627 11.94 -0.81 42.52
C LEU A 627 11.43 0.62 42.27
N ALA A 628 10.21 0.94 42.71
CA ALA A 628 9.69 2.31 42.61
C ALA A 628 10.54 3.30 43.41
N VAL A 629 10.98 2.93 44.62
CA VAL A 629 11.91 3.75 45.42
C VAL A 629 13.28 3.86 44.74
N ALA A 630 13.81 2.78 44.17
CA ALA A 630 15.06 2.82 43.41
C ALA A 630 14.95 3.78 42.21
N ARG A 631 13.83 3.78 41.48
CA ARG A 631 13.58 4.70 40.35
C ARG A 631 13.54 6.17 40.75
N LEU A 632 13.21 6.51 42.00
CA LEU A 632 13.24 7.90 42.48
C LEU A 632 14.65 8.51 42.39
N THR A 633 15.71 7.71 42.36
CA THR A 633 17.08 8.19 42.18
C THR A 633 17.52 8.31 40.72
N GLY A 634 16.62 8.05 39.77
CA GLY A 634 16.89 8.11 38.34
C GLY A 634 17.60 6.90 37.74
N GLU A 635 17.96 5.90 38.57
CA GLU A 635 18.60 4.66 38.12
C GLU A 635 17.87 3.43 38.69
N GLU A 636 17.55 2.45 37.85
CA GLU A 636 16.98 1.16 38.29
C GLU A 636 17.91 -0.03 38.02
N TYR A 637 18.94 0.17 37.18
CA TYR A 637 19.78 -0.91 36.66
C TYR A 637 20.50 -1.67 37.78
N THR A 638 21.12 -0.94 38.72
CA THR A 638 21.90 -1.53 39.80
C THR A 638 21.02 -2.33 40.76
N PHE A 639 19.85 -1.79 41.15
CA PHE A 639 18.86 -2.53 41.94
C PHE A 639 18.43 -3.84 41.26
N ILE A 640 18.08 -3.80 39.97
CA ILE A 640 17.67 -5.00 39.22
C ILE A 640 18.82 -6.00 39.09
N GLN A 641 20.06 -5.55 38.90
CA GLN A 641 21.23 -6.41 38.85
C GLN A 641 21.44 -7.13 40.20
N LEU A 642 21.41 -6.39 41.31
CA LEU A 642 21.54 -6.94 42.66
C LEU A 642 20.41 -7.92 42.99
N LEU A 643 19.18 -7.59 42.62
CA LEU A 643 18.02 -8.49 42.78
C LEU A 643 18.20 -9.80 42.00
N ARG A 644 18.69 -9.74 40.75
CA ARG A 644 18.93 -10.95 39.94
C ARG A 644 20.06 -11.82 40.51
N GLN A 645 21.15 -11.20 40.97
CA GLN A 645 22.28 -11.91 41.56
C GLN A 645 21.89 -12.58 42.89
N SER A 646 21.19 -11.85 43.76
CA SER A 646 20.74 -12.36 45.06
C SER A 646 19.72 -13.49 44.98
N ARG A 647 18.99 -13.62 43.86
CA ARG A 647 18.12 -14.79 43.61
C ARG A 647 18.89 -16.09 43.40
N HIS A 648 20.12 -16.04 42.91
CA HIS A 648 20.97 -17.22 42.75
C HIS A 648 21.74 -17.52 44.04
N ASP A 649 22.42 -16.50 44.59
CA ASP A 649 23.21 -16.62 45.82
C ASP A 649 23.19 -15.30 46.58
N ARG A 650 22.42 -15.27 47.68
CA ARG A 650 22.20 -14.06 48.49
C ARG A 650 23.50 -13.56 49.14
N GLY A 651 24.29 -14.47 49.72
CA GLY A 651 25.51 -14.12 50.45
C GLY A 651 26.57 -13.59 49.49
N THR A 652 26.85 -14.33 48.42
CA THR A 652 27.86 -13.92 47.43
C THR A 652 27.48 -12.60 46.75
N ALA A 653 26.21 -12.40 46.38
CA ALA A 653 25.75 -11.18 45.74
C ALA A 653 25.94 -9.93 46.63
N LEU A 654 25.54 -10.02 47.91
CA LEU A 654 25.69 -8.92 48.87
C LEU A 654 27.16 -8.65 49.18
N ALA A 655 27.96 -9.71 49.37
CA ALA A 655 29.40 -9.59 49.60
C ALA A 655 30.12 -8.90 48.43
N GLN A 656 29.79 -9.26 47.18
CA GLN A 656 30.35 -8.63 45.98
C GLN A 656 29.93 -7.17 45.85
N ALA A 657 28.66 -6.85 46.12
CA ALA A 657 28.14 -5.49 46.08
C ALA A 657 28.86 -4.58 47.08
N ILE A 658 29.01 -5.04 48.32
CA ILE A 658 29.71 -4.30 49.39
C ILE A 658 31.20 -4.16 49.07
N THR A 659 31.85 -5.22 48.59
CA THR A 659 33.26 -5.15 48.19
C THR A 659 33.48 -4.17 47.03
N GLY A 660 32.54 -4.13 46.07
CA GLY A 660 32.53 -3.17 44.98
C GLY A 660 32.40 -1.73 45.48
N LEU A 661 31.47 -1.49 46.40
CA LEU A 661 31.27 -0.20 47.07
C LEU A 661 32.54 0.24 47.82
N GLU A 662 33.13 -0.67 48.60
CA GLU A 662 34.36 -0.43 49.37
C GLU A 662 35.50 0.02 48.44
N LYS A 663 35.71 -0.71 47.33
CA LYS A 663 36.76 -0.41 46.35
C LYS A 663 36.56 0.96 45.70
N LYS A 664 35.32 1.33 45.37
CA LYS A 664 35.01 2.67 44.82
C LYS A 664 35.32 3.76 45.83
N TRP A 665 34.91 3.61 47.09
CA TRP A 665 35.14 4.60 48.14
C TRP A 665 36.60 4.75 48.54
N ARG A 666 37.38 3.66 48.48
CA ARG A 666 38.85 3.71 48.63
C ARG A 666 39.53 4.45 47.48
N LYS A 667 39.00 4.33 46.26
CA LYS A 667 39.57 4.99 45.06
C LYS A 667 39.21 6.49 44.99
N GLY A 668 38.05 6.89 45.49
CA GLY A 668 37.61 8.29 45.53
C GLY A 668 38.26 9.14 46.64
N ARG A 669 38.90 8.52 47.64
CA ARG A 669 39.74 9.20 48.64
C ARG A 669 41.20 8.95 48.28
N ASP A 670 41.90 9.99 47.82
CA ASP A 670 43.31 10.00 47.41
C ASP A 670 44.29 9.67 48.56
N THR A 671 44.13 8.52 49.22
CA THR A 671 44.93 8.14 50.39
C THR A 671 45.25 6.65 50.35
N ALA A 672 46.55 6.35 50.26
CA ALA A 672 47.12 5.04 50.54
C ALA A 672 46.98 4.73 52.04
N VAL A 673 45.80 4.31 52.47
CA VAL A 673 45.53 3.92 53.87
C VAL A 673 45.64 2.40 54.00
N THR A 674 46.52 1.94 54.88
CA THR A 674 46.64 0.53 55.29
C THR A 674 45.37 0.05 56.00
N PRO A 675 45.05 -1.27 56.01
CA PRO A 675 43.80 -1.81 56.57
C PRO A 675 43.51 -1.40 58.03
N THR A 676 44.55 -1.05 58.80
CA THR A 676 44.49 -0.70 60.21
C THR A 676 44.07 0.74 60.50
N ASP A 677 44.17 1.66 59.53
CA ASP A 677 43.80 3.08 59.68
C ASP A 677 42.54 3.45 58.89
N ALA A 678 41.81 2.43 58.39
CA ALA A 678 40.58 2.64 57.65
C ALA A 678 39.52 3.33 58.54
N PRO A 679 38.80 4.36 58.03
CA PRO A 679 37.75 5.02 58.78
C PRO A 679 36.71 3.99 59.25
N PRO A 680 36.10 4.15 60.43
CA PRO A 680 35.23 3.16 61.06
C PRO A 680 34.05 2.70 60.18
N ALA A 681 33.63 3.52 59.22
CA ALA A 681 32.64 3.14 58.23
C ALA A 681 33.13 2.04 57.25
N LEU A 682 34.39 2.10 56.81
CA LEU A 682 34.94 1.16 55.84
C LEU A 682 35.22 -0.20 56.48
N THR A 683 35.62 -0.23 57.76
CA THR A 683 35.80 -1.48 58.52
C THR A 683 34.49 -2.22 58.72
N LEU A 684 33.39 -1.51 58.97
CA LEU A 684 32.05 -2.11 59.04
C LEU A 684 31.63 -2.73 57.70
N LEU A 685 31.91 -2.09 56.56
CA LEU A 685 31.64 -2.68 55.24
C LEU A 685 32.45 -3.96 55.01
N THR A 686 33.75 -3.97 55.32
CA THR A 686 34.59 -5.16 55.17
C THR A 686 34.12 -6.32 56.07
N GLN A 687 33.71 -6.02 57.32
CA GLN A 687 33.15 -7.02 58.23
C GLN A 687 31.82 -7.59 57.72
N SER A 688 30.93 -6.74 57.20
CA SER A 688 29.66 -7.15 56.61
C SER A 688 29.89 -8.04 55.36
N ALA A 689 30.81 -7.66 54.47
CA ALA A 689 31.16 -8.47 53.30
C ALA A 689 31.74 -9.84 53.67
N ALA A 690 32.56 -9.91 54.73
CA ALA A 690 33.12 -11.16 55.22
C ALA A 690 32.03 -12.12 55.73
N ALA A 691 31.09 -11.62 56.55
CA ALA A 691 29.96 -12.40 57.05
C ALA A 691 29.08 -12.93 55.89
N PHE A 692 28.77 -12.09 54.91
CA PHE A 692 28.04 -12.52 53.72
C PHE A 692 28.79 -13.56 52.88
N SER A 693 30.12 -13.49 52.79
CA SER A 693 30.94 -14.42 51.99
C SER A 693 30.95 -15.86 52.55
N ILE A 694 30.72 -16.02 53.85
CA ILE A 694 30.64 -17.32 54.52
C ILE A 694 29.19 -17.82 54.67
N GLY A 695 28.22 -17.08 54.10
CA GLY A 695 26.80 -17.44 54.10
C GLY A 695 26.02 -17.01 55.34
N ASP A 696 26.62 -16.26 56.26
CA ASP A 696 25.94 -15.72 57.45
C ASP A 696 25.22 -14.42 57.10
N LEU A 697 23.96 -14.56 56.65
CA LEU A 697 23.16 -13.42 56.21
C LEU A 697 22.74 -12.51 57.36
N ASP A 698 22.42 -13.07 58.53
CA ASP A 698 21.89 -12.29 59.65
C ASP A 698 22.98 -11.44 60.31
N ASP A 699 24.20 -11.99 60.50
CA ASP A 699 25.34 -11.22 60.99
C ASP A 699 25.76 -10.16 59.96
N GLY A 700 25.83 -10.53 58.67
CA GLY A 700 26.13 -9.61 57.59
C GLY A 700 25.17 -8.42 57.50
N LEU A 701 23.86 -8.66 57.63
CA LEU A 701 22.83 -7.62 57.65
C LEU A 701 22.87 -6.76 58.91
N THR A 702 23.15 -7.35 60.07
CA THR A 702 23.30 -6.61 61.34
C THR A 702 24.46 -5.61 61.26
N ILE A 703 25.59 -6.03 60.69
CA ILE A 703 26.76 -5.16 60.49
C ILE A 703 26.47 -4.09 59.42
N LEU A 704 25.78 -4.45 58.34
CA LEU A 704 25.34 -3.49 57.31
C LEU A 704 24.40 -2.43 57.92
N CYS A 705 23.48 -2.83 58.79
CA CYS A 705 22.58 -1.92 59.50
C CYS A 705 23.35 -0.92 60.36
N ARG A 706 24.33 -1.39 61.15
CA ARG A 706 25.21 -0.52 61.94
C ARG A 706 25.95 0.48 61.05
N PHE A 707 26.43 0.04 59.89
CA PHE A 707 27.03 0.94 58.90
C PHE A 707 26.06 2.01 58.41
N LEU A 708 24.80 1.65 58.11
CA LEU A 708 23.79 2.62 57.68
C LEU A 708 23.45 3.66 58.77
N GLN A 709 23.56 3.29 60.04
CA GLN A 709 23.30 4.21 61.16
C GLN A 709 24.47 5.15 61.46
N THR A 710 25.72 4.68 61.39
CA THR A 710 26.89 5.44 61.86
C THR A 710 27.92 5.80 60.78
N GLY A 711 27.84 5.19 59.61
CA GLY A 711 28.91 5.18 58.60
C GLY A 711 28.57 5.90 57.28
N LEU A 712 27.44 6.61 57.20
CA LEU A 712 27.02 7.29 55.97
C LEU A 712 27.94 8.46 55.60
N PRO A 713 28.19 8.70 54.30
CA PRO A 713 29.06 9.78 53.84
C PRO A 713 28.37 11.14 53.97
N ASN A 714 29.15 12.14 54.37
CA ASN A 714 28.69 13.54 54.43
C ASN A 714 28.41 14.05 53.00
N GLY A 715 27.18 14.50 52.72
CA GLY A 715 26.81 15.10 51.42
C GLY A 715 25.73 14.35 50.63
N LEU A 716 25.15 13.26 51.15
CA LEU A 716 24.01 12.60 50.51
C LEU A 716 22.77 13.54 50.46
N PRO A 717 22.00 13.55 49.36
CA PRO A 717 20.72 14.26 49.29
C PRO A 717 19.77 13.88 50.44
N PRO A 718 18.99 14.82 51.01
CA PRO A 718 18.13 14.56 52.17
C PRO A 718 17.17 13.37 52.00
N PHE A 719 16.57 13.23 50.80
CA PHE A 719 15.64 12.13 50.53
C PHE A 719 16.32 10.75 50.48
N GLN A 720 17.60 10.68 50.08
CA GLN A 720 18.36 9.42 50.09
C GLN A 720 18.77 9.04 51.51
N GLN A 721 19.12 10.02 52.35
CA GLN A 721 19.38 9.78 53.76
C GLN A 721 18.15 9.19 54.46
N MET A 722 16.97 9.73 54.17
CA MET A 722 15.69 9.19 54.66
C MET A 722 15.49 7.74 54.24
N ILE A 723 15.66 7.39 52.95
CA ILE A 723 15.50 6.00 52.50
C ILE A 723 16.51 5.08 53.19
N LEU A 724 17.77 5.50 53.35
CA LEU A 724 18.81 4.69 53.99
C LEU A 724 18.55 4.48 55.49
N GLN A 725 18.02 5.50 56.18
CA GLN A 725 17.60 5.39 57.58
C GLN A 725 16.43 4.42 57.73
N GLU A 726 15.45 4.48 56.84
CA GLU A 726 14.29 3.57 56.85
C GLU A 726 14.72 2.13 56.56
N CYS A 727 15.63 1.93 55.59
CA CYS A 727 16.24 0.63 55.33
C CYS A 727 16.96 0.09 56.57
N ALA A 728 17.70 0.93 57.30
CA ALA A 728 18.38 0.50 58.52
C ALA A 728 17.37 0.06 59.59
N HIS A 729 16.32 0.86 59.83
CA HIS A 729 15.27 0.56 60.80
C HIS A 729 14.58 -0.79 60.52
N HIS A 730 14.22 -1.04 59.26
CA HIS A 730 13.57 -2.29 58.89
C HIS A 730 14.53 -3.49 58.87
N LEU A 731 15.79 -3.30 58.47
CA LEU A 731 16.78 -4.38 58.54
C LEU A 731 17.05 -4.82 59.98
N GLU A 732 17.07 -3.90 60.94
CA GLU A 732 17.23 -4.21 62.36
C GLU A 732 16.07 -5.05 62.92
N THR A 733 14.85 -4.79 62.46
CA THR A 733 13.63 -5.45 62.96
C THR A 733 13.30 -6.76 62.25
N THR A 734 13.67 -6.89 60.98
CA THR A 734 13.21 -8.01 60.12
C THR A 734 14.33 -8.88 59.54
N GLY A 735 15.59 -8.44 59.62
CA GLY A 735 16.76 -9.21 59.18
C GLY A 735 16.63 -9.75 57.75
N ALA A 736 17.01 -11.01 57.55
CA ALA A 736 17.00 -11.66 56.23
C ALA A 736 15.61 -11.86 55.60
N ALA A 737 14.51 -11.64 56.35
CA ALA A 737 13.14 -11.79 55.83
C ALA A 737 12.72 -10.66 54.86
N ARG A 738 13.35 -9.48 54.96
CA ARG A 738 13.07 -8.30 54.11
C ARG A 738 14.34 -7.84 53.38
N LEU A 739 14.94 -8.76 52.60
CA LEU A 739 16.19 -8.54 51.89
C LEU A 739 16.15 -7.32 50.94
N GLU A 740 14.97 -6.94 50.44
CA GLU A 740 14.75 -5.79 49.57
C GLU A 740 15.30 -4.47 50.15
N TYR A 741 15.29 -4.28 51.48
CA TYR A 741 15.88 -3.09 52.11
C TYR A 741 17.41 -3.08 52.02
N ALA A 742 18.06 -4.24 52.13
CA ALA A 742 19.51 -4.34 51.92
C ALA A 742 19.88 -4.08 50.46
N LEU A 743 19.10 -4.62 49.51
CA LEU A 743 19.29 -4.37 48.08
C LEU A 743 19.09 -2.89 47.74
N LEU A 744 18.06 -2.26 48.31
CA LEU A 744 17.77 -0.84 48.11
C LEU A 744 18.87 0.06 48.71
N ALA A 745 19.35 -0.26 49.92
CA ALA A 745 20.44 0.46 50.55
C ALA A 745 21.74 0.37 49.73
N LEU A 746 22.09 -0.83 49.26
CA LEU A 746 23.28 -1.03 48.42
C LEU A 746 23.14 -0.34 47.05
N HIS A 747 21.94 -0.35 46.45
CA HIS A 747 21.66 0.43 45.24
C HIS A 747 21.96 1.92 45.46
N LEU A 748 21.36 2.53 46.48
CA LEU A 748 21.55 3.96 46.77
C LEU A 748 23.01 4.34 47.03
N LEU A 749 23.74 3.50 47.76
CA LEU A 749 25.15 3.74 48.08
C LEU A 749 26.07 3.61 46.86
N THR A 750 25.69 2.83 45.86
CA THR A 750 26.53 2.55 44.66
C THR A 750 26.28 3.50 43.49
N VAL A 751 25.09 4.11 43.40
CA VAL A 751 24.73 5.11 42.38
C VAL A 751 25.49 6.43 42.58
N ASN A 752 25.80 6.80 43.83
CA ASN A 752 26.45 8.06 44.19
C ASN A 752 27.95 7.94 44.56
N SER A 753 28.58 6.83 44.21
CA SER A 753 30.00 6.50 44.53
C SER A 753 30.92 6.46 43.33
#